data_AF-A0A9E2IDX4-F1
#
_entry.id   AF-A0A9E2IDX4-F1
#
_cell.length_a   1.000
_cell.length_b   1.000
_cell.length_c   1.000
_cell.angle_alpha   90.00
_cell.angle_beta   90.00
_cell.angle_gamma   90.00
#
_symmetry.space_group_name_H-M   'P 1'
#
loop_
_entity.id
_entity.type
_entity.pdbx_description
1 polymer ?
#
loop_
_entity_poly.entity_id
_entity_poly.type
_entity_poly.pdbx_seq_one_letter_code
_entity_poly.pdbx_strand_id
1 'polypeptide(L)'
;LTVTNNLTLSSNAILGLRDKNLNAAGAVISNQGIIKLEGSQSLPNFFNDDNSGCVEYYGNYSYPQLVAGDNYYSLTFSGAGNYSLDDPLDVQGDLRINSGSLSAGNNSINIEGNLTNSGILTLANNMVNIAGNWTNTGGTFIAGTSTVIFDGISTIITGGIADTQDFNDVVISGTANLSTNPIDINGSLEVTGSFDTSGLDIYLAGNWTNQGTFTHSSGTVVFDGAASSTLISGGSSFYDLAVNKTSGVILTLQTDPVIIENSFTITFGELIQAEGINLTTGDVIVEAAGKWTNISDGDVTLSGNVSNSGIITFNGVTALNGISITSSAAGAQRNWQGQGVFSMADVDVRDQACIGGVPPYMEVTDGTDSGNNINWFFKGIDELAGIAYKDEGVSPIDENLTIKLYLAYNTGSKLNLSAIASLGEYFFSGLDIDTGDVVTLYIDDHATYEATTSARLAGDEFLTDLDLYNGVVIMRAEVGAISNSDLNNADSGDDDIKYNVLANNLTIDSGFKLLIWQGDVVNLTGNLTVDNADCQIAVGAALNINANTFNLTTGGTLNNDGTLNITTGLIDLSANLDNFGTINAGGVLINLAGNWSNQGIFNAQTSTVTLSGITSSTLVSGESSFYDLIINKTDSDDANDNLILQTNDAIVTNSLTITNGELIQNGRNFTTGTVTVEAAGKWTNISDGDVTLSGDVSNSGIITFNGVTALNGISITSSAVGTQRNWQAVGGGVFNMTDVDIRDQACVGGVPPYIEVTDGTDSGNNVNWFFKGTDSIAGIIYADEGITAIVQDVCLTLYLYYETTSRLTLTTTTIGTANLGDGSYSFNNLDLDTQDVAAVYINDSLNYEATTSSNFDDAVSPANFNLYHNDVIIRSDSTTPISNTALNNADDGDMDIHYSITGGNLSIDSGYKLLVWGGDTFTPGGNVTVTSADMQIATGAGLNLTTYNL
;
A
#
# COMPACT_ATOMS: atom_id res chain seq x y z
N LEU A 1 -25.83 -71.67 -76.30
CA LEU A 1 -26.32 -70.79 -77.37
C LEU A 1 -25.22 -70.64 -78.42
N THR A 2 -25.57 -70.64 -79.70
CA THR A 2 -24.61 -70.33 -80.77
C THR A 2 -25.20 -69.20 -81.59
N VAL A 3 -24.44 -68.12 -81.70
CA VAL A 3 -24.83 -66.88 -82.38
C VAL A 3 -24.01 -66.79 -83.66
N THR A 4 -24.68 -66.68 -84.81
CA THR A 4 -24.06 -66.72 -86.15
C THR A 4 -24.19 -65.41 -86.94
N ASN A 5 -24.79 -64.39 -86.32
CA ASN A 5 -24.93 -63.01 -86.79
C ASN A 5 -24.90 -62.09 -85.55
N ASN A 6 -24.86 -60.77 -85.70
CA ASN A 6 -24.84 -59.84 -84.56
C ASN A 6 -25.97 -60.11 -83.53
N LEU A 7 -25.63 -59.98 -82.25
CA LEU A 7 -26.56 -60.09 -81.13
C LEU A 7 -26.80 -58.70 -80.55
N THR A 8 -28.04 -58.23 -80.62
CA THR A 8 -28.44 -56.91 -80.07
C THR A 8 -29.46 -57.09 -78.96
N LEU A 9 -29.15 -56.57 -77.77
CA LEU A 9 -30.08 -56.47 -76.64
C LEU A 9 -30.55 -55.02 -76.51
N SER A 10 -31.86 -54.82 -76.41
CA SER A 10 -32.46 -53.50 -76.14
C SER A 10 -32.45 -53.18 -74.64
N SER A 11 -32.69 -51.92 -74.27
CA SER A 11 -32.48 -51.39 -72.92
C SER A 11 -33.24 -52.06 -71.76
N ASN A 12 -34.24 -52.91 -72.06
CA ASN A 12 -34.99 -53.68 -71.06
C ASN A 12 -34.88 -55.20 -71.26
N ALA A 13 -34.01 -55.66 -72.17
CA ALA A 13 -33.83 -57.07 -72.47
C ALA A 13 -32.83 -57.71 -71.48
N ILE A 14 -33.14 -58.94 -71.03
CA ILE A 14 -32.26 -59.73 -70.18
C ILE A 14 -31.90 -61.03 -70.91
N LEU A 15 -30.61 -61.24 -71.19
CA LEU A 15 -30.06 -62.50 -71.67
C LEU A 15 -29.44 -63.27 -70.50
N GLY A 16 -30.25 -64.10 -69.83
CA GLY A 16 -29.75 -65.03 -68.81
C GLY A 16 -29.30 -66.35 -69.42
N LEU A 17 -27.99 -66.60 -69.45
CA LEU A 17 -27.43 -67.82 -70.04
C LEU A 17 -27.65 -69.07 -69.17
N ARG A 18 -27.72 -68.91 -67.83
CA ARG A 18 -27.73 -70.03 -66.87
C ARG A 18 -26.57 -70.99 -67.13
N ASP A 19 -26.72 -72.28 -66.89
CA ASP A 19 -25.73 -73.33 -67.15
C ASP A 19 -25.32 -73.52 -68.63
N LYS A 20 -25.61 -72.59 -69.55
CA LYS A 20 -25.36 -72.71 -70.99
C LYS A 20 -24.22 -71.82 -71.49
N ASN A 21 -23.23 -72.45 -72.12
CA ASN A 21 -22.17 -71.80 -72.88
C ASN A 21 -22.73 -70.95 -74.05
N LEU A 22 -22.03 -69.89 -74.43
CA LEU A 22 -22.35 -69.04 -75.60
C LEU A 22 -21.13 -68.94 -76.52
N ASN A 23 -21.25 -69.44 -77.76
CA ASN A 23 -20.23 -69.21 -78.80
C ASN A 23 -20.72 -68.11 -79.76
N ALA A 24 -19.92 -67.06 -79.91
CA ALA A 24 -20.23 -65.85 -80.68
C ALA A 24 -19.29 -65.65 -81.89
N ALA A 25 -18.77 -66.74 -82.47
CA ALA A 25 -17.81 -66.70 -83.58
C ALA A 25 -18.24 -65.79 -84.76
N GLY A 26 -17.61 -64.61 -84.83
CA GLY A 26 -17.83 -63.61 -85.88
C GLY A 26 -19.04 -62.68 -85.68
N ALA A 27 -19.68 -62.71 -84.51
CA ALA A 27 -20.80 -61.84 -84.18
C ALA A 27 -20.35 -60.59 -83.41
N VAL A 28 -20.83 -59.41 -83.79
CA VAL A 28 -20.75 -58.23 -82.93
C VAL A 28 -21.83 -58.33 -81.84
N ILE A 29 -21.43 -58.16 -80.59
CA ILE A 29 -22.34 -58.04 -79.45
C ILE A 29 -22.64 -56.56 -79.25
N SER A 30 -23.91 -56.22 -79.11
CA SER A 30 -24.34 -54.89 -78.64
C SER A 30 -25.40 -55.07 -77.57
N ASN A 31 -25.15 -54.53 -76.39
CA ASN A 31 -25.91 -54.78 -75.18
C ASN A 31 -26.37 -53.47 -74.56
N GLN A 32 -27.59 -53.03 -74.83
CA GLN A 32 -28.18 -51.94 -74.04
C GLN A 32 -28.86 -52.45 -72.75
N GLY A 33 -29.03 -53.78 -72.63
CA GLY A 33 -29.77 -54.45 -71.55
C GLY A 33 -28.85 -55.12 -70.52
N ILE A 34 -29.21 -56.33 -70.09
CA ILE A 34 -28.44 -57.11 -69.10
C ILE A 34 -28.07 -58.48 -69.66
N ILE A 35 -26.78 -58.84 -69.64
CA ILE A 35 -26.31 -60.21 -69.84
C ILE A 35 -26.07 -60.84 -68.46
N LYS A 36 -26.81 -61.89 -68.09
CA LYS A 36 -26.64 -62.58 -66.80
C LYS A 36 -25.84 -63.87 -66.93
N LEU A 37 -24.78 -63.97 -66.14
CA LEU A 37 -23.81 -65.06 -66.13
C LEU A 37 -23.70 -65.70 -64.74
N GLU A 38 -23.37 -67.00 -64.70
CA GLU A 38 -23.06 -67.72 -63.45
C GLU A 38 -21.55 -67.81 -63.22
N GLY A 39 -20.70 -67.30 -64.13
CA GLY A 39 -19.24 -67.38 -64.06
C GLY A 39 -18.64 -68.70 -64.58
N SER A 40 -19.40 -69.80 -64.63
CA SER A 40 -18.95 -71.11 -65.09
C SER A 40 -19.16 -71.40 -66.59
N GLN A 41 -19.76 -70.47 -67.33
CA GLN A 41 -20.00 -70.62 -68.76
C GLN A 41 -18.67 -70.70 -69.54
N SER A 42 -18.68 -71.30 -70.72
CA SER A 42 -17.66 -71.06 -71.73
C SER A 42 -18.17 -70.06 -72.77
N LEU A 43 -17.41 -68.99 -73.01
CA LEU A 43 -17.74 -67.85 -73.87
C LEU A 43 -16.75 -67.67 -75.05
N PRO A 44 -16.47 -68.70 -75.87
CA PRO A 44 -15.45 -68.60 -76.91
C PRO A 44 -15.86 -67.59 -78.01
N ASN A 45 -14.89 -66.74 -78.38
CA ASN A 45 -15.06 -65.64 -79.35
C ASN A 45 -16.11 -64.59 -78.93
N PHE A 46 -16.47 -64.54 -77.65
CA PHE A 46 -17.25 -63.44 -77.10
C PHE A 46 -16.33 -62.25 -76.85
N PHE A 47 -16.73 -61.08 -77.34
CA PHE A 47 -16.18 -59.79 -76.95
C PHE A 47 -17.34 -59.01 -76.33
N ASN A 48 -17.14 -58.46 -75.14
CA ASN A 48 -18.18 -57.74 -74.44
C ASN A 48 -18.51 -56.40 -75.14
N ASP A 49 -19.70 -55.86 -74.87
CA ASP A 49 -20.01 -54.47 -75.19
C ASP A 49 -19.57 -53.58 -74.01
N ASP A 50 -18.61 -52.70 -74.28
CA ASP A 50 -17.95 -51.80 -73.33
C ASP A 50 -18.54 -50.37 -73.33
N ASN A 51 -19.40 -50.05 -74.30
CA ASN A 51 -20.00 -48.71 -74.46
C ASN A 51 -21.49 -48.65 -74.05
N SER A 52 -22.14 -49.79 -73.75
CA SER A 52 -23.50 -49.79 -73.21
C SER A 52 -23.87 -51.03 -72.38
N GLY A 53 -24.91 -50.88 -71.55
CA GLY A 53 -25.57 -51.95 -70.79
C GLY A 53 -24.77 -52.58 -69.66
N CYS A 54 -25.29 -53.68 -69.11
CA CYS A 54 -24.73 -54.32 -67.92
C CYS A 54 -24.42 -55.81 -68.16
N VAL A 55 -23.33 -56.28 -67.56
CA VAL A 55 -23.09 -57.71 -67.31
C VAL A 55 -23.28 -57.98 -65.82
N GLU A 56 -24.09 -59.00 -65.50
CA GLU A 56 -24.44 -59.36 -64.13
C GLU A 56 -24.02 -60.81 -63.80
N TYR A 57 -23.05 -60.96 -62.91
CA TYR A 57 -22.62 -62.24 -62.36
C TYR A 57 -23.43 -62.62 -61.11
N TYR A 58 -24.16 -63.75 -61.19
CA TYR A 58 -25.04 -64.24 -60.11
C TYR A 58 -24.69 -65.67 -59.63
N GLY A 59 -23.49 -66.15 -59.98
CA GLY A 59 -22.95 -67.44 -59.54
C GLY A 59 -22.75 -67.56 -58.02
N ASN A 60 -22.47 -68.78 -57.55
CA ASN A 60 -22.34 -69.14 -56.13
C ASN A 60 -21.11 -70.02 -55.81
N TYR A 61 -20.17 -70.15 -56.75
CA TYR A 61 -18.92 -70.89 -56.59
C TYR A 61 -17.71 -69.95 -56.64
N SER A 62 -16.50 -70.50 -56.65
CA SER A 62 -15.28 -69.72 -56.95
C SER A 62 -14.97 -69.78 -58.44
N TYR A 63 -14.68 -68.62 -59.02
CA TYR A 63 -14.40 -68.40 -60.44
C TYR A 63 -13.04 -67.69 -60.56
N PRO A 64 -12.05 -68.28 -61.26
CA PRO A 64 -10.69 -67.73 -61.30
C PRO A 64 -10.51 -66.56 -62.28
N GLN A 65 -11.58 -66.17 -62.99
CA GLN A 65 -11.61 -65.11 -63.99
C GLN A 65 -13.04 -64.60 -64.20
N LEU A 66 -13.18 -63.43 -64.84
CA LEU A 66 -14.45 -62.95 -65.36
C LEU A 66 -14.66 -63.46 -66.79
N VAL A 67 -15.56 -64.44 -66.96
CA VAL A 67 -15.65 -65.20 -68.22
C VAL A 67 -16.21 -64.41 -69.43
N ALA A 68 -16.65 -63.18 -69.24
CA ALA A 68 -16.96 -62.23 -70.32
C ALA A 68 -15.75 -61.34 -70.75
N GLY A 69 -14.58 -61.54 -70.13
CA GLY A 69 -13.42 -60.64 -70.21
C GLY A 69 -13.46 -59.56 -69.12
N ASP A 70 -12.60 -58.56 -69.24
CA ASP A 70 -12.33 -57.60 -68.16
C ASP A 70 -12.62 -56.14 -68.56
N ASN A 71 -13.29 -55.92 -69.70
CA ASN A 71 -13.75 -54.61 -70.17
C ASN A 71 -15.29 -54.58 -70.16
N TYR A 72 -15.89 -53.59 -69.49
CA TYR A 72 -17.33 -53.48 -69.28
C TYR A 72 -17.82 -52.04 -69.40
N TYR A 73 -19.07 -51.85 -69.85
CA TYR A 73 -19.78 -50.60 -69.56
C TYR A 73 -20.21 -50.56 -68.10
N SER A 74 -21.10 -51.47 -67.68
CA SER A 74 -21.43 -51.65 -66.26
C SER A 74 -21.32 -53.12 -65.85
N LEU A 75 -20.83 -53.34 -64.63
CA LEU A 75 -20.57 -54.67 -64.07
C LEU A 75 -21.28 -54.82 -62.72
N THR A 76 -22.01 -55.92 -62.54
CA THR A 76 -22.72 -56.20 -61.28
C THR A 76 -22.47 -57.63 -60.79
N PHE A 77 -22.15 -57.80 -59.51
CA PHE A 77 -22.13 -59.08 -58.80
C PHE A 77 -23.34 -59.13 -57.86
N SER A 78 -24.20 -60.14 -58.02
CA SER A 78 -25.47 -60.26 -57.28
C SER A 78 -25.70 -61.62 -56.61
N GLY A 79 -24.84 -62.60 -56.89
CA GLY A 79 -24.85 -63.93 -56.26
C GLY A 79 -23.72 -64.10 -55.26
N ALA A 80 -23.73 -65.20 -54.49
CA ALA A 80 -22.76 -65.45 -53.41
C ALA A 80 -21.40 -66.01 -53.91
N GLY A 81 -21.06 -65.80 -55.17
CA GLY A 81 -19.85 -66.33 -55.80
C GLY A 81 -18.60 -65.53 -55.45
N ASN A 82 -17.44 -66.16 -55.58
CA ASN A 82 -16.13 -65.53 -55.39
C ASN A 82 -15.44 -65.42 -56.76
N TYR A 83 -15.12 -64.21 -57.20
CA TYR A 83 -14.54 -63.96 -58.52
C TYR A 83 -13.13 -63.40 -58.34
N SER A 84 -12.16 -63.96 -59.05
CA SER A 84 -10.82 -63.39 -59.18
C SER A 84 -10.69 -62.71 -60.54
N LEU A 85 -9.94 -61.61 -60.59
CA LEU A 85 -9.45 -61.03 -61.84
C LEU A 85 -8.19 -61.79 -62.31
N ASP A 86 -8.07 -62.02 -63.62
CA ASP A 86 -6.85 -62.52 -64.27
C ASP A 86 -6.19 -61.50 -65.24
N ASP A 87 -6.85 -60.38 -65.55
CA ASP A 87 -6.30 -59.19 -66.22
C ASP A 87 -6.79 -57.90 -65.49
N PRO A 88 -6.29 -56.68 -65.80
CA PRO A 88 -6.87 -55.41 -65.31
C PRO A 88 -8.34 -55.23 -65.69
N LEU A 89 -9.14 -54.76 -64.73
CA LEU A 89 -10.56 -54.52 -64.90
C LEU A 89 -10.81 -53.06 -65.31
N ASP A 90 -11.47 -52.83 -66.44
CA ASP A 90 -11.93 -51.52 -66.90
C ASP A 90 -13.47 -51.48 -66.96
N VAL A 91 -14.05 -50.48 -66.31
CA VAL A 91 -15.50 -50.27 -66.21
C VAL A 91 -15.85 -48.82 -66.59
N GLN A 92 -16.36 -48.63 -67.79
CA GLN A 92 -16.73 -47.33 -68.37
C GLN A 92 -18.00 -46.69 -67.74
N GLY A 93 -18.45 -47.24 -66.61
CA GLY A 93 -19.71 -46.98 -65.94
C GLY A 93 -19.65 -47.55 -64.52
N ASP A 94 -20.73 -48.17 -64.05
CA ASP A 94 -20.83 -48.56 -62.64
C ASP A 94 -20.31 -49.98 -62.36
N LEU A 95 -19.52 -50.13 -61.29
CA LEU A 95 -19.20 -51.41 -60.65
C LEU A 95 -20.05 -51.60 -59.39
N ARG A 96 -20.86 -52.65 -59.34
CA ARG A 96 -21.72 -52.98 -58.18
C ARG A 96 -21.42 -54.37 -57.64
N ILE A 97 -20.94 -54.47 -56.40
CA ILE A 97 -20.77 -55.73 -55.68
C ILE A 97 -21.89 -55.82 -54.65
N ASN A 98 -23.08 -56.26 -55.06
CA ASN A 98 -24.25 -56.36 -54.19
C ASN A 98 -24.19 -57.60 -53.27
N SER A 99 -23.44 -58.63 -53.67
CA SER A 99 -23.17 -59.85 -52.90
C SER A 99 -21.96 -60.60 -53.48
N GLY A 100 -21.50 -61.64 -52.78
CA GLY A 100 -20.32 -62.42 -53.17
C GLY A 100 -19.01 -61.68 -52.89
N SER A 101 -17.93 -62.10 -53.54
CA SER A 101 -16.63 -61.44 -53.46
C SER A 101 -16.00 -61.19 -54.84
N LEU A 102 -15.29 -60.07 -54.96
CA LEU A 102 -14.36 -59.76 -56.06
C LEU A 102 -12.96 -59.61 -55.47
N SER A 103 -11.99 -60.38 -55.98
CA SER A 103 -10.58 -60.29 -55.61
C SER A 103 -9.76 -59.84 -56.81
N ALA A 104 -9.07 -58.72 -56.68
CA ALA A 104 -8.32 -58.10 -57.77
C ALA A 104 -6.93 -58.71 -58.01
N GLY A 105 -6.44 -59.55 -57.09
CA GLY A 105 -5.05 -59.99 -57.10
C GLY A 105 -4.12 -58.77 -57.11
N ASN A 106 -3.24 -58.67 -58.12
CA ASN A 106 -2.37 -57.51 -58.35
C ASN A 106 -2.81 -56.65 -59.56
N ASN A 107 -4.00 -56.89 -60.12
CA ASN A 107 -4.47 -56.23 -61.34
C ASN A 107 -5.12 -54.89 -61.02
N SER A 108 -4.84 -53.84 -61.80
CA SER A 108 -5.48 -52.53 -61.59
C SER A 108 -6.97 -52.56 -61.89
N ILE A 109 -7.72 -51.62 -61.29
CA ILE A 109 -9.14 -51.40 -61.56
C ILE A 109 -9.32 -49.94 -62.02
N ASN A 110 -10.01 -49.73 -63.13
CA ASN A 110 -10.42 -48.41 -63.62
C ASN A 110 -11.95 -48.32 -63.66
N ILE A 111 -12.53 -47.25 -63.12
CA ILE A 111 -13.99 -47.07 -63.02
C ILE A 111 -14.36 -45.62 -63.35
N GLU A 112 -14.92 -45.40 -64.53
CA GLU A 112 -15.38 -44.06 -64.97
C GLU A 112 -16.70 -43.66 -64.28
N GLY A 113 -17.47 -44.63 -63.77
CA GLY A 113 -18.71 -44.43 -63.01
C GLY A 113 -18.55 -44.72 -61.52
N ASN A 114 -19.61 -45.25 -60.89
CA ASN A 114 -19.65 -45.43 -59.44
C ASN A 114 -19.21 -46.83 -59.01
N LEU A 115 -18.48 -46.94 -57.91
CA LEU A 115 -18.28 -48.19 -57.18
C LEU A 115 -19.28 -48.29 -56.02
N THR A 116 -20.04 -49.38 -55.97
CA THR A 116 -20.89 -49.72 -54.81
C THR A 116 -20.54 -51.10 -54.29
N ASN A 117 -20.11 -51.20 -53.03
CA ASN A 117 -19.81 -52.46 -52.33
C ASN A 117 -20.77 -52.70 -51.15
N SER A 118 -21.46 -53.84 -51.23
CA SER A 118 -22.21 -54.49 -50.16
C SER A 118 -21.88 -55.99 -50.05
N GLY A 119 -20.88 -56.47 -50.80
CA GLY A 119 -20.30 -57.80 -50.70
C GLY A 119 -18.88 -57.71 -50.12
N ILE A 120 -17.92 -58.40 -50.75
CA ILE A 120 -16.51 -58.34 -50.38
C ILE A 120 -15.68 -57.86 -51.57
N LEU A 121 -14.88 -56.80 -51.40
CA LEU A 121 -13.85 -56.37 -52.34
C LEU A 121 -12.49 -56.60 -51.69
N THR A 122 -11.62 -57.39 -52.34
CA THR A 122 -10.28 -57.72 -51.83
C THR A 122 -9.20 -57.30 -52.81
N LEU A 123 -8.36 -56.38 -52.36
CA LEU A 123 -7.17 -55.89 -53.05
C LEU A 123 -5.90 -56.50 -52.42
N ALA A 124 -4.79 -56.47 -53.17
CA ALA A 124 -3.44 -56.64 -52.68
C ALA A 124 -2.66 -55.33 -52.87
N ASN A 125 -1.90 -55.16 -53.95
CA ASN A 125 -1.09 -53.96 -54.21
C ASN A 125 -1.59 -53.13 -55.41
N ASN A 126 -2.91 -53.12 -55.61
CA ASN A 126 -3.55 -52.59 -56.81
C ASN A 126 -3.54 -51.05 -56.86
N MET A 127 -3.61 -50.51 -58.07
CA MET A 127 -4.05 -49.13 -58.32
C MET A 127 -5.53 -49.18 -58.71
N VAL A 128 -6.36 -48.38 -58.06
CA VAL A 128 -7.81 -48.31 -58.28
C VAL A 128 -8.22 -46.88 -58.59
N ASN A 129 -8.49 -46.55 -59.85
CA ASN A 129 -8.95 -45.23 -60.27
C ASN A 129 -10.48 -45.17 -60.31
N ILE A 130 -11.07 -44.11 -59.77
CA ILE A 130 -12.52 -43.92 -59.66
C ILE A 130 -12.89 -42.47 -59.99
N ALA A 131 -13.55 -42.27 -61.14
CA ALA A 131 -14.02 -40.94 -61.54
C ALA A 131 -15.41 -40.59 -60.95
N GLY A 132 -16.21 -41.59 -60.55
CA GLY A 132 -17.51 -41.40 -59.90
C GLY A 132 -17.47 -41.54 -58.38
N ASN A 133 -18.61 -41.92 -57.78
CA ASN A 133 -18.73 -42.06 -56.32
C ASN A 133 -18.20 -43.41 -55.82
N TRP A 134 -17.67 -43.44 -54.59
CA TRP A 134 -17.38 -44.67 -53.85
C TRP A 134 -18.41 -44.86 -52.74
N THR A 135 -19.00 -46.05 -52.66
CA THR A 135 -19.97 -46.38 -51.62
C THR A 135 -19.74 -47.80 -51.10
N ASN A 136 -19.07 -47.91 -49.96
CA ASN A 136 -18.94 -49.15 -49.21
C ASN A 136 -19.93 -49.09 -48.03
N THR A 137 -21.07 -49.76 -48.14
CA THR A 137 -22.14 -49.71 -47.13
C THR A 137 -22.65 -51.10 -46.83
N GLY A 138 -22.26 -51.62 -45.66
CA GLY A 138 -22.51 -53.00 -45.24
C GLY A 138 -21.63 -54.05 -45.94
N GLY A 139 -20.73 -53.62 -46.83
CA GLY A 139 -19.71 -54.48 -47.44
C GLY A 139 -18.42 -54.54 -46.63
N THR A 140 -17.61 -55.54 -46.96
CA THR A 140 -16.21 -55.67 -46.52
C THR A 140 -15.31 -55.19 -47.65
N PHE A 141 -14.45 -54.23 -47.36
CA PHE A 141 -13.32 -53.83 -48.18
C PHE A 141 -12.04 -54.31 -47.50
N ILE A 142 -11.10 -54.87 -48.26
CA ILE A 142 -9.78 -55.28 -47.76
C ILE A 142 -8.77 -54.62 -48.70
N ALA A 143 -8.15 -53.53 -48.25
CA ALA A 143 -7.28 -52.70 -49.08
C ALA A 143 -5.90 -53.34 -49.36
N GLY A 144 -5.40 -54.19 -48.46
CA GLY A 144 -4.03 -54.72 -48.58
C GLY A 144 -3.00 -53.60 -48.50
N THR A 145 -2.17 -53.45 -49.54
CA THR A 145 -1.25 -52.31 -49.76
C THR A 145 -1.60 -51.56 -51.05
N SER A 146 -2.89 -51.38 -51.36
CA SER A 146 -3.37 -50.71 -52.57
C SER A 146 -3.31 -49.19 -52.48
N THR A 147 -3.37 -48.52 -53.63
CA THR A 147 -3.63 -47.08 -53.76
C THR A 147 -4.98 -46.86 -54.44
N VAL A 148 -5.88 -46.12 -53.79
CA VAL A 148 -7.16 -45.70 -54.37
C VAL A 148 -7.06 -44.24 -54.80
N ILE A 149 -7.39 -43.96 -56.06
CA ILE A 149 -7.23 -42.66 -56.71
C ILE A 149 -8.62 -42.14 -57.10
N PHE A 150 -9.01 -41.01 -56.52
CA PHE A 150 -10.24 -40.28 -56.85
C PHE A 150 -9.89 -39.14 -57.80
N ASP A 151 -10.08 -39.38 -59.11
CA ASP A 151 -9.62 -38.51 -60.20
C ASP A 151 -10.74 -37.71 -60.89
N GLY A 152 -12.01 -38.03 -60.61
CA GLY A 152 -13.19 -37.35 -61.15
C GLY A 152 -13.93 -36.46 -60.13
N ILE A 153 -15.23 -36.68 -59.98
CA ILE A 153 -16.08 -35.98 -59.00
C ILE A 153 -16.76 -37.02 -58.11
N SER A 154 -16.26 -37.15 -56.88
CA SER A 154 -16.53 -38.30 -56.01
C SER A 154 -17.17 -37.89 -54.68
N THR A 155 -18.35 -38.43 -54.40
CA THR A 155 -18.84 -38.57 -53.03
C THR A 155 -18.28 -39.88 -52.48
N ILE A 156 -17.67 -39.83 -51.29
CA ILE A 156 -17.05 -40.98 -50.64
C ILE A 156 -17.87 -41.37 -49.41
N ILE A 157 -18.37 -42.60 -49.43
CA ILE A 157 -18.98 -43.30 -48.30
C ILE A 157 -18.08 -44.50 -47.98
N THR A 158 -17.24 -44.36 -46.96
CA THR A 158 -16.22 -45.35 -46.55
C THR A 158 -16.83 -46.58 -45.88
N GLY A 159 -17.95 -46.37 -45.17
CA GLY A 159 -18.62 -47.36 -44.34
C GLY A 159 -18.20 -47.34 -42.86
N GLY A 160 -17.14 -46.61 -42.51
CA GLY A 160 -16.57 -46.55 -41.16
C GLY A 160 -15.04 -46.59 -41.13
N ILE A 161 -14.51 -46.87 -39.95
CA ILE A 161 -13.07 -46.82 -39.58
C ILE A 161 -12.59 -48.13 -38.93
N ALA A 162 -13.08 -49.26 -39.40
CA ALA A 162 -12.57 -50.57 -38.98
C ALA A 162 -11.82 -51.23 -40.14
N ASP A 163 -11.03 -52.26 -39.82
CA ASP A 163 -10.17 -53.10 -40.70
C ASP A 163 -10.89 -53.80 -41.89
N THR A 164 -12.14 -53.41 -42.16
CA THR A 164 -12.98 -53.87 -43.27
C THR A 164 -13.59 -52.72 -44.08
N GLN A 165 -13.12 -51.50 -43.87
CA GLN A 165 -13.57 -50.24 -44.50
C GLN A 165 -12.42 -49.25 -44.76
N ASP A 166 -11.28 -49.46 -44.10
CA ASP A 166 -10.03 -48.72 -44.19
C ASP A 166 -9.40 -48.76 -45.59
N PHE A 167 -8.73 -47.67 -45.94
CA PHE A 167 -7.87 -47.59 -47.11
C PHE A 167 -6.41 -47.83 -46.71
N ASN A 168 -5.58 -48.24 -47.66
CA ASN A 168 -4.13 -48.19 -47.49
C ASN A 168 -3.62 -46.81 -47.93
N ASP A 169 -3.38 -46.57 -49.22
CA ASP A 169 -3.02 -45.23 -49.72
C ASP A 169 -4.20 -44.58 -50.46
N VAL A 170 -4.36 -43.27 -50.32
CA VAL A 170 -5.41 -42.49 -51.00
C VAL A 170 -4.81 -41.29 -51.73
N VAL A 171 -5.21 -41.10 -52.98
CA VAL A 171 -4.86 -39.91 -53.78
C VAL A 171 -6.15 -39.21 -54.22
N ILE A 172 -6.28 -37.93 -53.88
CA ILE A 172 -7.34 -37.04 -54.39
C ILE A 172 -6.75 -36.13 -55.47
N SER A 173 -6.94 -36.48 -56.73
CA SER A 173 -6.51 -35.68 -57.89
C SER A 173 -7.67 -34.96 -58.58
N GLY A 174 -8.91 -35.43 -58.38
CA GLY A 174 -10.15 -34.79 -58.80
C GLY A 174 -10.77 -33.89 -57.73
N THR A 175 -12.09 -33.92 -57.60
CA THR A 175 -12.85 -33.28 -56.50
C THR A 175 -13.56 -34.35 -55.70
N ALA A 176 -13.24 -34.50 -54.42
CA ALA A 176 -13.81 -35.51 -53.55
C ALA A 176 -14.40 -34.90 -52.27
N ASN A 177 -15.55 -35.40 -51.85
CA ASN A 177 -16.18 -35.04 -50.59
C ASN A 177 -16.52 -36.30 -49.77
N LEU A 178 -16.27 -36.30 -48.46
CA LEU A 178 -16.87 -37.31 -47.56
C LEU A 178 -18.37 -37.02 -47.38
N SER A 179 -19.16 -38.00 -46.92
CA SER A 179 -20.63 -37.85 -46.84
C SER A 179 -21.28 -38.36 -45.56
N THR A 180 -20.93 -39.56 -45.08
CA THR A 180 -21.64 -40.20 -43.94
C THR A 180 -20.75 -40.76 -42.85
N ASN A 181 -19.45 -40.93 -43.11
CA ASN A 181 -18.52 -41.64 -42.26
C ASN A 181 -17.14 -41.00 -42.34
N PRO A 182 -16.37 -40.95 -41.24
CA PRO A 182 -14.94 -40.66 -41.29
C PRO A 182 -14.20 -41.61 -42.24
N ILE A 183 -13.01 -41.20 -42.67
CA ILE A 183 -12.09 -42.02 -43.47
C ILE A 183 -10.91 -42.46 -42.62
N ASP A 184 -10.48 -43.70 -42.83
CA ASP A 184 -9.29 -44.29 -42.19
C ASP A 184 -8.31 -44.74 -43.28
N ILE A 185 -7.03 -44.41 -43.10
CA ILE A 185 -5.96 -44.49 -44.09
C ILE A 185 -4.69 -45.03 -43.40
N ASN A 186 -4.43 -46.33 -43.56
CA ASN A 186 -3.27 -47.03 -42.99
C ASN A 186 -1.92 -46.65 -43.63
N GLY A 187 -1.96 -46.05 -44.82
CA GLY A 187 -0.83 -45.54 -45.58
C GLY A 187 -0.84 -44.00 -45.61
N SER A 188 -0.58 -43.41 -46.77
CA SER A 188 -0.49 -41.95 -46.95
C SER A 188 -1.71 -41.36 -47.68
N LEU A 189 -1.98 -40.10 -47.40
CA LEU A 189 -2.97 -39.27 -48.11
C LEU A 189 -2.26 -38.19 -48.94
N GLU A 190 -2.46 -38.21 -50.25
CA GLU A 190 -2.02 -37.16 -51.17
C GLU A 190 -3.23 -36.41 -51.75
N VAL A 191 -3.24 -35.08 -51.64
CA VAL A 191 -4.26 -34.21 -52.22
C VAL A 191 -3.59 -33.28 -53.24
N THR A 192 -3.91 -33.47 -54.52
CA THR A 192 -3.50 -32.57 -55.62
C THR A 192 -4.69 -31.86 -56.26
N GLY A 193 -5.91 -32.37 -56.04
CA GLY A 193 -7.18 -31.77 -56.45
C GLY A 193 -7.85 -31.00 -55.30
N SER A 194 -9.12 -31.32 -55.01
CA SER A 194 -9.90 -30.71 -53.93
C SER A 194 -10.55 -31.77 -53.04
N PHE A 195 -10.39 -31.66 -51.72
CA PHE A 195 -10.95 -32.59 -50.73
C PHE A 195 -11.70 -31.85 -49.61
N ASP A 196 -13.01 -32.06 -49.50
CA ASP A 196 -13.85 -31.55 -48.41
C ASP A 196 -14.33 -32.70 -47.51
N THR A 197 -13.98 -32.67 -46.22
CA THR A 197 -14.42 -33.73 -45.29
C THR A 197 -15.88 -33.60 -44.88
N SER A 198 -16.56 -32.51 -45.22
CA SER A 198 -17.93 -32.22 -44.80
C SER A 198 -18.15 -32.31 -43.28
N GLY A 199 -17.09 -32.06 -42.49
CA GLY A 199 -17.12 -32.09 -41.03
C GLY A 199 -16.90 -33.48 -40.42
N LEU A 200 -16.43 -34.44 -41.22
CA LEU A 200 -16.09 -35.79 -40.78
C LEU A 200 -14.57 -35.90 -40.54
N ASP A 201 -14.19 -36.79 -39.63
CA ASP A 201 -12.78 -36.96 -39.25
C ASP A 201 -11.97 -37.75 -40.30
N ILE A 202 -10.64 -37.58 -40.24
CA ILE A 202 -9.66 -38.36 -40.98
C ILE A 202 -8.74 -39.04 -39.96
N TYR A 203 -8.62 -40.36 -40.05
CA TYR A 203 -7.60 -41.16 -39.36
C TYR A 203 -6.49 -41.50 -40.36
N LEU A 204 -5.24 -41.22 -40.01
CA LEU A 204 -4.09 -41.30 -40.92
C LEU A 204 -2.84 -41.83 -40.23
N ALA A 205 -2.41 -43.02 -40.64
CA ALA A 205 -1.23 -43.64 -40.07
C ALA A 205 0.09 -43.12 -40.67
N GLY A 206 0.11 -42.84 -41.98
CA GLY A 206 1.27 -42.41 -42.76
C GLY A 206 1.34 -40.90 -43.01
N ASN A 207 1.82 -40.51 -44.19
CA ASN A 207 2.12 -39.10 -44.50
C ASN A 207 0.89 -38.34 -44.99
N TRP A 208 0.84 -37.05 -44.67
CA TRP A 208 -0.09 -36.09 -45.26
C TRP A 208 0.66 -35.19 -46.24
N THR A 209 0.24 -35.17 -47.50
CA THR A 209 0.78 -34.26 -48.52
C THR A 209 -0.36 -33.56 -49.24
N ASN A 210 -0.56 -32.28 -48.95
CA ASN A 210 -1.48 -31.44 -49.71
C ASN A 210 -0.71 -30.48 -50.62
N GLN A 211 -1.02 -30.53 -51.91
CA GLN A 211 -0.61 -29.59 -52.97
C GLN A 211 -1.82 -29.00 -53.69
N GLY A 212 -3.04 -29.31 -53.22
CA GLY A 212 -4.32 -28.86 -53.74
C GLY A 212 -5.10 -28.06 -52.70
N THR A 213 -6.42 -28.22 -52.68
CA THR A 213 -7.32 -27.55 -51.71
C THR A 213 -7.88 -28.56 -50.72
N PHE A 214 -7.59 -28.38 -49.43
CA PHE A 214 -8.25 -29.10 -48.36
C PHE A 214 -9.34 -28.22 -47.70
N THR A 215 -10.47 -28.82 -47.30
CA THR A 215 -11.54 -28.14 -46.57
C THR A 215 -11.99 -29.04 -45.42
N HIS A 216 -11.69 -28.59 -44.20
CA HIS A 216 -11.92 -29.35 -42.98
C HIS A 216 -13.39 -29.36 -42.53
N SER A 217 -14.19 -28.34 -42.83
CA SER A 217 -15.63 -28.27 -42.52
C SER A 217 -16.00 -28.62 -41.05
N SER A 218 -15.07 -28.40 -40.11
CA SER A 218 -15.07 -28.79 -38.68
C SER A 218 -14.76 -30.25 -38.30
N GLY A 219 -14.16 -31.04 -39.20
CA GLY A 219 -13.64 -32.38 -38.91
C GLY A 219 -12.20 -32.37 -38.37
N THR A 220 -11.86 -33.39 -37.59
CA THR A 220 -10.54 -33.60 -36.98
C THR A 220 -9.63 -34.37 -37.91
N VAL A 221 -8.34 -34.02 -37.96
CA VAL A 221 -7.31 -34.90 -38.55
C VAL A 221 -6.53 -35.57 -37.42
N VAL A 222 -6.54 -36.89 -37.37
CA VAL A 222 -5.93 -37.73 -36.33
C VAL A 222 -4.77 -38.53 -36.94
N PHE A 223 -3.55 -38.24 -36.52
CA PHE A 223 -2.39 -39.07 -36.84
C PHE A 223 -2.22 -40.16 -35.78
N ASP A 224 -2.46 -41.42 -36.12
CA ASP A 224 -2.52 -42.56 -35.18
C ASP A 224 -1.53 -43.70 -35.44
N GLY A 225 -0.81 -43.64 -36.57
CA GLY A 225 0.09 -44.70 -37.03
C GLY A 225 1.28 -45.02 -36.13
N ALA A 226 1.79 -46.24 -36.28
CA ALA A 226 2.96 -46.76 -35.56
C ALA A 226 4.32 -46.46 -36.21
N ALA A 227 4.33 -45.76 -37.36
CA ALA A 227 5.54 -45.31 -38.06
C ALA A 227 5.59 -43.78 -38.11
N SER A 228 6.80 -43.20 -38.13
CA SER A 228 6.97 -41.75 -38.20
C SER A 228 6.45 -41.21 -39.54
N SER A 229 5.86 -40.03 -39.53
CA SER A 229 5.20 -39.43 -40.68
C SER A 229 5.51 -37.94 -40.83
N THR A 230 5.25 -37.39 -42.01
CA THR A 230 5.36 -35.96 -42.32
C THR A 230 3.99 -35.34 -42.61
N LEU A 231 3.89 -34.03 -42.38
CA LEU A 231 2.73 -33.21 -42.73
C LEU A 231 3.21 -32.01 -43.58
N ILE A 232 2.76 -31.98 -44.83
CA ILE A 232 2.89 -30.83 -45.75
C ILE A 232 1.49 -30.28 -45.97
N SER A 233 1.20 -29.09 -45.40
CA SER A 233 -0.16 -28.54 -45.35
C SER A 233 -0.65 -27.97 -46.68
N GLY A 234 0.27 -27.62 -47.59
CA GLY A 234 -0.06 -26.87 -48.80
C GLY A 234 -0.64 -25.48 -48.50
N GLY A 235 -0.40 -24.95 -47.29
CA GLY A 235 -1.00 -23.72 -46.79
C GLY A 235 -2.50 -23.79 -46.45
N SER A 236 -3.11 -24.98 -46.45
CA SER A 236 -4.50 -25.17 -46.00
C SER A 236 -4.57 -25.32 -44.47
N SER A 237 -5.65 -24.83 -43.85
CA SER A 237 -5.90 -24.97 -42.42
C SER A 237 -6.55 -26.31 -42.05
N PHE A 238 -6.39 -26.68 -40.78
CA PHE A 238 -7.11 -27.76 -40.11
C PHE A 238 -8.07 -27.15 -39.08
N TYR A 239 -9.19 -27.82 -38.78
CA TYR A 239 -10.03 -27.40 -37.66
C TYR A 239 -9.38 -27.82 -36.34
N ASP A 240 -9.33 -29.13 -36.14
CA ASP A 240 -8.67 -29.81 -35.04
C ASP A 240 -7.61 -30.75 -35.60
N LEU A 241 -6.46 -30.82 -34.93
CA LEU A 241 -5.36 -31.72 -35.27
C LEU A 241 -4.96 -32.52 -34.04
N ALA A 242 -4.99 -33.85 -34.14
CA ALA A 242 -4.62 -34.75 -33.06
C ALA A 242 -3.42 -35.64 -33.46
N VAL A 243 -2.43 -35.71 -32.57
CA VAL A 243 -1.31 -36.67 -32.65
C VAL A 243 -1.55 -37.74 -31.59
N ASN A 244 -1.95 -38.92 -32.05
CA ASN A 244 -2.30 -40.09 -31.27
C ASN A 244 -1.51 -41.33 -31.75
N LYS A 245 -0.27 -41.10 -32.20
CA LYS A 245 0.62 -42.12 -32.75
C LYS A 245 1.09 -43.08 -31.65
N THR A 246 1.83 -44.11 -32.00
CA THR A 246 2.53 -44.90 -30.96
C THR A 246 3.51 -44.02 -30.17
N SER A 247 3.60 -44.21 -28.85
CA SER A 247 4.47 -43.38 -28.00
C SER A 247 5.92 -43.38 -28.49
N GLY A 248 6.52 -42.19 -28.59
CA GLY A 248 7.86 -41.99 -29.15
C GLY A 248 7.97 -42.00 -30.68
N VAL A 249 6.85 -42.17 -31.40
CA VAL A 249 6.79 -42.01 -32.86
C VAL A 249 6.55 -40.55 -33.22
N ILE A 250 7.22 -40.06 -34.26
CA ILE A 250 7.30 -38.65 -34.61
C ILE A 250 6.33 -38.29 -35.74
N LEU A 251 5.64 -37.17 -35.60
CA LEU A 251 5.06 -36.40 -36.71
C LEU A 251 5.94 -35.16 -36.94
N THR A 252 6.42 -34.94 -38.17
CA THR A 252 7.22 -33.75 -38.52
C THR A 252 6.43 -32.81 -39.43
N LEU A 253 6.28 -31.55 -39.02
CA LEU A 253 5.73 -30.49 -39.86
C LEU A 253 6.77 -30.02 -40.88
N GLN A 254 6.41 -29.86 -42.14
CA GLN A 254 7.34 -29.58 -43.23
C GLN A 254 6.78 -28.63 -44.30
N THR A 255 7.70 -27.93 -44.97
CA THR A 255 7.51 -27.09 -46.17
C THR A 255 6.69 -25.81 -45.97
N ASP A 256 5.49 -25.91 -45.39
CA ASP A 256 4.53 -24.81 -45.28
C ASP A 256 4.17 -24.56 -43.80
N PRO A 257 3.82 -23.32 -43.42
CA PRO A 257 3.19 -23.05 -42.13
C PRO A 257 1.94 -23.90 -41.91
N VAL A 258 1.69 -24.25 -40.65
CA VAL A 258 0.51 -25.05 -40.25
C VAL A 258 -0.43 -24.17 -39.44
N ILE A 259 -1.72 -24.22 -39.79
CA ILE A 259 -2.77 -23.45 -39.14
C ILE A 259 -3.83 -24.43 -38.62
N ILE A 260 -4.12 -24.36 -37.32
CA ILE A 260 -5.12 -25.17 -36.62
C ILE A 260 -6.10 -24.19 -35.98
N GLU A 261 -7.36 -24.20 -36.43
CA GLU A 261 -8.31 -23.13 -36.11
C GLU A 261 -8.93 -23.24 -34.71
N ASN A 262 -9.01 -24.45 -34.14
CA ASN A 262 -9.72 -24.71 -32.88
C ASN A 262 -8.84 -25.38 -31.80
N SER A 263 -8.40 -26.64 -32.00
CA SER A 263 -7.61 -27.37 -30.99
C SER A 263 -6.50 -28.23 -31.59
N PHE A 264 -5.32 -28.15 -30.98
CA PHE A 264 -4.18 -29.02 -31.22
C PHE A 264 -3.96 -29.95 -30.03
N THR A 265 -4.04 -31.26 -30.24
CA THR A 265 -3.90 -32.25 -29.17
C THR A 265 -2.79 -33.26 -29.47
N ILE A 266 -1.94 -33.57 -28.48
CA ILE A 266 -0.94 -34.64 -28.53
C ILE A 266 -1.24 -35.64 -27.42
N THR A 267 -1.96 -36.70 -27.74
CA THR A 267 -2.29 -37.79 -26.81
C THR A 267 -1.10 -38.73 -26.61
N PHE A 268 -0.45 -39.10 -27.72
CA PHE A 268 0.71 -39.99 -27.75
C PHE A 268 1.61 -39.66 -28.95
N GLY A 269 2.93 -39.80 -28.76
CA GLY A 269 3.92 -39.53 -29.80
C GLY A 269 4.59 -38.17 -29.61
N GLU A 270 5.26 -37.69 -30.66
CA GLU A 270 6.03 -36.44 -30.63
C GLU A 270 5.77 -35.60 -31.89
N LEU A 271 5.36 -34.34 -31.73
CA LEU A 271 5.36 -33.36 -32.82
C LEU A 271 6.72 -32.67 -32.88
N ILE A 272 7.34 -32.61 -34.06
CA ILE A 272 8.54 -31.81 -34.34
C ILE A 272 8.22 -30.75 -35.39
N GLN A 273 8.52 -29.49 -35.09
CA GLN A 273 8.61 -28.40 -36.07
C GLN A 273 9.97 -28.45 -36.77
N ALA A 274 9.99 -28.41 -38.11
CA ALA A 274 11.21 -28.29 -38.89
C ALA A 274 11.64 -26.82 -39.07
N GLU A 275 12.87 -26.61 -39.53
CA GLU A 275 13.47 -25.30 -39.83
C GLU A 275 12.51 -24.40 -40.65
N GLY A 276 12.24 -23.20 -40.14
CA GLY A 276 11.34 -22.20 -40.69
C GLY A 276 9.84 -22.51 -40.67
N ILE A 277 9.38 -23.58 -40.00
CA ILE A 277 7.97 -24.00 -40.03
C ILE A 277 7.19 -23.45 -38.85
N ASN A 278 6.47 -22.35 -39.09
CA ASN A 278 5.61 -21.71 -38.10
C ASN A 278 4.31 -22.51 -37.86
N LEU A 279 3.87 -22.56 -36.60
CA LEU A 279 2.59 -23.15 -36.17
C LEU A 279 1.67 -22.07 -35.57
N THR A 280 0.50 -21.88 -36.20
CA THR A 280 -0.61 -21.11 -35.62
C THR A 280 -1.67 -22.07 -35.12
N THR A 281 -2.09 -21.96 -33.85
CA THR A 281 -3.05 -22.90 -33.26
C THR A 281 -3.98 -22.24 -32.23
N GLY A 282 -5.16 -22.85 -32.03
CA GLY A 282 -6.08 -22.56 -30.93
C GLY A 282 -5.60 -23.08 -29.58
N ASP A 283 -6.47 -23.77 -28.85
CA ASP A 283 -6.07 -24.41 -27.59
C ASP A 283 -5.04 -25.53 -27.89
N VAL A 284 -4.08 -25.73 -26.99
CA VAL A 284 -3.07 -26.79 -27.09
C VAL A 284 -3.17 -27.72 -25.89
N ILE A 285 -3.26 -29.02 -26.15
CA ILE A 285 -3.34 -30.06 -25.12
C ILE A 285 -2.23 -31.08 -25.37
N VAL A 286 -1.25 -31.16 -24.47
CA VAL A 286 -0.19 -32.18 -24.50
C VAL A 286 -0.42 -33.14 -23.34
N GLU A 287 -0.93 -34.34 -23.61
CA GLU A 287 -1.19 -35.36 -22.60
C GLU A 287 0.11 -36.00 -22.08
N ALA A 288 0.02 -36.76 -20.98
CA ALA A 288 1.17 -37.32 -20.27
C ALA A 288 2.11 -38.23 -21.09
N ALA A 289 1.69 -38.72 -22.25
CA ALA A 289 2.50 -39.52 -23.18
C ALA A 289 2.79 -38.82 -24.53
N GLY A 290 2.36 -37.56 -24.65
CA GLY A 290 2.61 -36.68 -25.78
C GLY A 290 3.83 -35.78 -25.56
N LYS A 291 4.41 -35.32 -26.66
CA LYS A 291 5.48 -34.33 -26.66
C LYS A 291 5.34 -33.32 -27.79
N TRP A 292 5.69 -32.07 -27.52
CA TRP A 292 5.84 -31.02 -28.53
C TRP A 292 7.26 -30.46 -28.49
N THR A 293 8.00 -30.65 -29.58
CA THR A 293 9.40 -30.26 -29.69
C THR A 293 9.58 -29.21 -30.79
N ASN A 294 10.24 -28.11 -30.44
CA ASN A 294 10.78 -27.16 -31.41
C ASN A 294 12.25 -26.92 -31.10
N ILE A 295 13.12 -27.47 -31.95
CA ILE A 295 14.58 -27.27 -31.87
C ILE A 295 15.09 -26.58 -33.14
N SER A 296 14.27 -25.66 -33.64
CA SER A 296 14.42 -24.93 -34.89
C SER A 296 14.13 -23.43 -34.67
N ASP A 297 13.86 -22.70 -35.73
CA ASP A 297 13.53 -21.27 -35.77
C ASP A 297 12.07 -20.97 -36.21
N GLY A 298 11.21 -21.98 -36.28
CA GLY A 298 9.78 -21.79 -36.61
C GLY A 298 8.98 -21.20 -35.44
N ASP A 299 8.19 -20.14 -35.69
CA ASP A 299 7.42 -19.42 -34.66
C ASP A 299 6.13 -20.13 -34.22
N VAL A 300 5.69 -19.84 -33.00
CA VAL A 300 4.43 -20.32 -32.41
C VAL A 300 3.48 -19.15 -32.17
N THR A 301 2.29 -19.20 -32.78
CA THR A 301 1.22 -18.21 -32.59
C THR A 301 -0.02 -18.86 -32.00
N LEU A 302 -0.47 -18.39 -30.84
CA LEU A 302 -1.57 -18.99 -30.07
C LEU A 302 -2.86 -18.15 -30.12
N SER A 303 -4.00 -18.78 -30.37
CA SER A 303 -5.35 -18.22 -30.20
C SER A 303 -6.14 -18.85 -29.04
N GLY A 304 -5.61 -19.91 -28.43
CA GLY A 304 -6.07 -20.52 -27.19
C GLY A 304 -4.97 -20.63 -26.12
N ASN A 305 -5.23 -21.39 -25.07
CA ASN A 305 -4.33 -21.65 -23.94
C ASN A 305 -3.57 -22.98 -24.11
N VAL A 306 -2.48 -23.17 -23.34
CA VAL A 306 -1.68 -24.40 -23.34
C VAL A 306 -1.89 -25.19 -22.05
N SER A 307 -2.35 -26.44 -22.19
CA SER A 307 -2.47 -27.43 -21.12
C SER A 307 -1.49 -28.57 -21.34
N ASN A 308 -0.55 -28.78 -20.42
CA ASN A 308 0.55 -29.73 -20.57
C ASN A 308 0.65 -30.70 -19.38
N SER A 309 0.39 -31.97 -19.62
CA SER A 309 0.75 -33.08 -18.72
C SER A 309 1.96 -33.88 -19.22
N GLY A 310 2.42 -33.64 -20.46
CA GLY A 310 3.52 -34.34 -21.12
C GLY A 310 4.83 -33.53 -21.09
N ILE A 311 5.45 -33.34 -22.26
CA ILE A 311 6.70 -32.58 -22.41
C ILE A 311 6.55 -31.56 -23.54
N ILE A 312 6.88 -30.29 -23.25
CA ILE A 312 7.08 -29.25 -24.26
C ILE A 312 8.55 -28.80 -24.17
N THR A 313 9.25 -28.82 -25.30
CA THR A 313 10.68 -28.47 -25.38
C THR A 313 10.93 -27.54 -26.54
N PHE A 314 11.12 -26.25 -26.24
CA PHE A 314 11.55 -25.22 -27.18
C PHE A 314 13.00 -24.84 -26.87
N ASN A 315 13.86 -24.97 -27.87
CA ASN A 315 15.27 -24.59 -27.82
C ASN A 315 15.72 -24.14 -29.21
N GLY A 316 15.68 -22.83 -29.46
CA GLY A 316 16.16 -22.23 -30.70
C GLY A 316 17.62 -22.60 -31.02
N VAL A 317 17.98 -22.46 -32.29
CA VAL A 317 19.29 -22.91 -32.83
C VAL A 317 20.02 -21.82 -33.63
N THR A 318 19.54 -20.57 -33.65
CA THR A 318 20.17 -19.49 -34.43
C THR A 318 20.33 -18.19 -33.66
N ALA A 319 21.54 -17.63 -33.70
CA ALA A 319 21.96 -16.47 -32.89
C ALA A 319 21.36 -15.11 -33.32
N LEU A 320 20.21 -15.08 -34.01
CA LEU A 320 19.58 -13.84 -34.50
C LEU A 320 18.05 -13.81 -34.48
N ASN A 321 17.35 -14.95 -34.42
CA ASN A 321 15.93 -15.02 -34.06
C ASN A 321 15.71 -16.37 -33.34
N GLY A 322 15.44 -16.33 -32.05
CA GLY A 322 14.92 -17.48 -31.31
C GLY A 322 13.46 -17.77 -31.71
N ILE A 323 12.85 -18.77 -31.09
CA ILE A 323 11.45 -19.14 -31.37
C ILE A 323 10.52 -18.05 -30.83
N SER A 324 9.80 -17.33 -31.70
CA SER A 324 8.82 -16.35 -31.23
C SER A 324 7.55 -17.05 -30.73
N ILE A 325 7.12 -16.75 -29.50
CA ILE A 325 5.90 -17.27 -28.88
C ILE A 325 4.95 -16.11 -28.63
N THR A 326 3.89 -16.00 -29.44
CA THR A 326 3.02 -14.83 -29.45
C THR A 326 1.53 -15.17 -29.37
N SER A 327 0.73 -14.23 -28.88
CA SER A 327 -0.72 -14.27 -29.04
C SER A 327 -1.12 -13.76 -30.42
N SER A 328 -2.01 -14.50 -31.08
CA SER A 328 -2.76 -14.07 -32.28
C SER A 328 -3.59 -12.79 -32.08
N ALA A 329 -3.83 -12.39 -30.82
CA ALA A 329 -4.56 -11.18 -30.46
C ALA A 329 -3.69 -10.33 -29.53
N ALA A 330 -3.06 -9.29 -30.09
CA ALA A 330 -2.13 -8.42 -29.37
C ALA A 330 -2.73 -7.86 -28.07
N GLY A 331 -1.99 -7.97 -26.96
CA GLY A 331 -2.42 -7.57 -25.62
C GLY A 331 -3.30 -8.61 -24.89
N ALA A 332 -3.75 -9.68 -25.55
CA ALA A 332 -4.55 -10.74 -24.93
C ALA A 332 -3.66 -11.94 -24.58
N GLN A 333 -3.37 -12.11 -23.29
CA GLN A 333 -2.48 -13.14 -22.78
C GLN A 333 -2.99 -14.57 -23.00
N ARG A 334 -2.08 -15.49 -23.31
CA ARG A 334 -2.35 -16.94 -23.41
C ARG A 334 -1.72 -17.68 -22.25
N ASN A 335 -2.52 -18.47 -21.55
CA ASN A 335 -2.11 -19.10 -20.30
C ASN A 335 -1.48 -20.48 -20.55
N TRP A 336 -0.34 -20.73 -19.90
CA TRP A 336 0.40 -22.00 -19.94
C TRP A 336 0.34 -22.66 -18.57
N GLN A 337 -0.23 -23.86 -18.49
CA GLN A 337 -0.42 -24.60 -17.24
C GLN A 337 -0.34 -26.12 -17.45
N GLY A 338 -0.16 -26.86 -16.34
CA GLY A 338 -0.19 -28.31 -16.24
C GLY A 338 1.04 -28.90 -15.55
N GLN A 339 0.96 -30.18 -15.17
CA GLN A 339 2.01 -30.91 -14.41
C GLN A 339 3.17 -31.43 -15.29
N GLY A 340 3.10 -31.21 -16.60
CA GLY A 340 4.12 -31.62 -17.56
C GLY A 340 5.40 -30.80 -17.46
N VAL A 341 6.42 -31.23 -18.20
CA VAL A 341 7.68 -30.51 -18.31
C VAL A 341 7.55 -29.41 -19.36
N PHE A 342 7.96 -28.20 -19.00
CA PHE A 342 8.23 -27.12 -19.93
C PHE A 342 9.74 -26.84 -19.92
N SER A 343 10.34 -26.79 -21.10
CA SER A 343 11.75 -26.43 -21.29
C SER A 343 11.79 -25.31 -22.33
N MET A 344 12.16 -24.10 -21.91
CA MET A 344 12.15 -22.89 -22.74
C MET A 344 13.55 -22.27 -22.79
N ALA A 345 14.17 -22.29 -23.97
CA ALA A 345 15.48 -21.71 -24.25
C ALA A 345 15.51 -21.12 -25.67
N ASP A 346 16.24 -20.03 -25.87
CA ASP A 346 16.29 -19.26 -27.13
C ASP A 346 14.87 -19.00 -27.69
N VAL A 347 14.05 -18.36 -26.84
CA VAL A 347 12.64 -17.98 -27.13
C VAL A 347 12.44 -16.47 -26.98
N ASP A 348 11.63 -15.86 -27.85
CA ASP A 348 11.17 -14.47 -27.75
C ASP A 348 9.67 -14.45 -27.46
N VAL A 349 9.25 -14.00 -26.28
CA VAL A 349 7.92 -14.28 -25.74
C VAL A 349 7.10 -13.00 -25.61
N ARG A 350 5.84 -13.00 -26.09
CA ARG A 350 4.91 -11.87 -25.96
C ARG A 350 3.49 -12.33 -25.67
N ASP A 351 2.77 -11.58 -24.84
CA ASP A 351 1.35 -11.84 -24.52
C ASP A 351 1.12 -13.28 -23.99
N GLN A 352 1.97 -13.76 -23.08
CA GLN A 352 1.82 -15.06 -22.42
C GLN A 352 1.58 -14.91 -20.91
N ALA A 353 1.02 -15.93 -20.27
CA ALA A 353 0.79 -15.97 -18.83
C ALA A 353 1.06 -17.37 -18.27
N CYS A 354 1.40 -17.43 -16.98
CA CYS A 354 1.46 -18.67 -16.21
C CYS A 354 0.68 -18.49 -14.90
N ILE A 355 -0.65 -18.69 -14.97
CA ILE A 355 -1.60 -18.41 -13.89
C ILE A 355 -2.48 -19.65 -13.67
N GLY A 356 -2.49 -20.17 -12.44
CA GLY A 356 -3.26 -21.37 -12.07
C GLY A 356 -2.55 -22.28 -11.07
N GLY A 357 -1.25 -22.06 -10.85
CA GLY A 357 -0.47 -22.65 -9.76
C GLY A 357 0.34 -23.90 -10.12
N VAL A 358 0.24 -24.44 -11.34
CA VAL A 358 1.12 -25.53 -11.79
C VAL A 358 1.51 -25.36 -13.27
N PRO A 359 2.80 -25.11 -13.59
CA PRO A 359 3.80 -24.60 -12.66
C PRO A 359 3.35 -23.23 -12.10
N PRO A 360 3.92 -22.77 -10.97
CA PRO A 360 3.62 -21.44 -10.43
C PRO A 360 4.11 -20.32 -11.36
N TYR A 361 5.11 -20.60 -12.19
CA TYR A 361 5.69 -19.72 -13.20
C TYR A 361 6.38 -20.51 -14.31
N MET A 362 6.67 -19.86 -15.43
CA MET A 362 7.50 -20.39 -16.52
C MET A 362 8.93 -19.87 -16.39
N GLU A 363 9.91 -20.77 -16.40
CA GLU A 363 11.34 -20.42 -16.42
C GLU A 363 11.85 -20.44 -17.86
N VAL A 364 12.42 -19.33 -18.31
CA VAL A 364 13.09 -19.19 -19.61
C VAL A 364 14.59 -19.08 -19.35
N THR A 365 15.34 -20.13 -19.71
CA THR A 365 16.77 -20.22 -19.36
C THR A 365 17.69 -19.41 -20.26
N ASP A 366 17.20 -19.03 -21.44
CA ASP A 366 17.82 -18.15 -22.43
C ASP A 366 16.66 -17.60 -23.31
N GLY A 367 16.61 -16.31 -23.61
CA GLY A 367 15.47 -15.73 -24.34
C GLY A 367 15.29 -14.22 -24.14
N THR A 368 14.13 -13.70 -24.54
CA THR A 368 13.79 -12.27 -24.49
C THR A 368 12.33 -12.07 -24.07
N ASP A 369 12.09 -11.15 -23.12
CA ASP A 369 10.75 -10.64 -22.83
C ASP A 369 10.37 -9.57 -23.87
N SER A 370 9.50 -9.95 -24.80
CA SER A 370 8.96 -9.04 -25.83
C SER A 370 7.71 -8.27 -25.37
N GLY A 371 7.31 -8.42 -24.10
CA GLY A 371 6.33 -7.63 -23.39
C GLY A 371 5.01 -8.33 -23.05
N ASN A 372 4.33 -7.79 -22.02
CA ASN A 372 3.01 -8.23 -21.54
C ASN A 372 2.95 -9.70 -21.10
N ASN A 373 4.04 -10.21 -20.53
CA ASN A 373 4.09 -11.55 -19.95
C ASN A 373 3.84 -11.51 -18.43
N ILE A 374 3.10 -12.49 -17.90
CA ILE A 374 2.87 -12.63 -16.44
C ILE A 374 3.35 -14.00 -15.96
N ASN A 375 4.21 -14.00 -14.93
CA ASN A 375 4.85 -15.19 -14.36
C ASN A 375 5.64 -16.00 -15.42
N TRP A 376 6.25 -15.30 -16.37
CA TRP A 376 7.33 -15.82 -17.20
C TRP A 376 8.60 -15.10 -16.74
N PHE A 377 9.62 -15.85 -16.34
CA PHE A 377 10.88 -15.31 -15.82
C PHE A 377 12.02 -15.67 -16.75
N PHE A 378 12.68 -14.64 -17.26
CA PHE A 378 13.83 -14.74 -18.14
C PHE A 378 15.07 -14.65 -17.26
N LYS A 379 16.07 -15.50 -17.51
CA LYS A 379 17.33 -15.43 -16.76
C LYS A 379 18.16 -14.26 -17.21
N GLY A 380 18.12 -13.18 -16.44
CA GLY A 380 19.05 -12.07 -16.57
C GLY A 380 20.41 -12.38 -15.95
N ILE A 381 21.20 -11.32 -15.71
CA ILE A 381 22.57 -11.41 -15.21
C ILE A 381 22.72 -10.95 -13.76
N ASP A 382 21.65 -10.49 -13.14
CA ASP A 382 21.70 -9.75 -11.88
C ASP A 382 21.84 -10.69 -10.67
N GLU A 383 22.40 -10.13 -9.60
CA GLU A 383 22.72 -10.84 -8.36
C GLU A 383 22.35 -9.99 -7.13
N LEU A 384 21.55 -10.58 -6.24
CA LEU A 384 21.20 -10.02 -4.93
C LEU A 384 21.78 -10.89 -3.82
N ALA A 385 22.64 -10.30 -2.99
CA ALA A 385 23.41 -10.98 -1.95
C ALA A 385 23.52 -10.11 -0.69
N GLY A 386 23.84 -10.76 0.43
CA GLY A 386 23.99 -10.11 1.72
C GLY A 386 24.40 -11.09 2.82
N ILE A 387 24.45 -10.59 4.05
CA ILE A 387 24.82 -11.36 5.23
C ILE A 387 23.71 -11.27 6.28
N ALA A 388 23.32 -12.42 6.84
CA ALA A 388 22.43 -12.52 7.99
C ALA A 388 23.22 -12.42 9.32
N TYR A 389 22.87 -11.45 10.16
CA TYR A 389 23.55 -11.10 11.41
C TYR A 389 22.68 -11.33 12.64
N LYS A 390 23.33 -11.64 13.77
CA LYS A 390 22.71 -11.78 15.11
C LYS A 390 22.38 -10.43 15.76
N ASP A 391 22.97 -9.37 15.24
CA ASP A 391 22.96 -7.99 15.70
C ASP A 391 23.00 -7.06 14.45
N GLU A 392 23.11 -5.75 14.65
CA GLU A 392 23.12 -4.78 13.56
C GLU A 392 24.49 -4.71 12.88
N GLY A 393 24.75 -5.67 11.99
CA GLY A 393 25.89 -5.69 11.06
C GLY A 393 27.26 -6.09 11.63
N VAL A 394 27.33 -6.70 12.83
CA VAL A 394 28.61 -7.00 13.50
C VAL A 394 28.95 -8.49 13.54
N SER A 395 28.00 -9.34 13.93
CA SER A 395 28.21 -10.77 14.20
C SER A 395 27.36 -11.65 13.27
N PRO A 396 27.91 -12.21 12.18
CA PRO A 396 27.18 -13.11 11.28
C PRO A 396 26.63 -14.37 11.98
N ILE A 397 25.58 -14.94 11.40
CA ILE A 397 24.95 -16.16 11.91
C ILE A 397 25.77 -17.40 11.48
N ASP A 398 26.55 -17.92 12.42
CA ASP A 398 27.39 -19.13 12.29
C ASP A 398 26.58 -20.45 12.33
N GLU A 399 25.47 -20.52 11.59
CA GLU A 399 24.73 -21.75 11.28
C GLU A 399 23.98 -21.61 9.94
N ASN A 400 23.39 -22.70 9.44
CA ASN A 400 22.68 -22.68 8.16
C ASN A 400 21.27 -22.11 8.35
N LEU A 401 20.92 -21.11 7.55
CA LEU A 401 19.57 -20.53 7.49
C LEU A 401 18.94 -20.77 6.13
N THR A 402 17.62 -20.96 6.07
CA THR A 402 16.88 -20.76 4.83
C THR A 402 16.59 -19.28 4.70
N ILE A 403 17.03 -18.66 3.60
CA ILE A 403 16.69 -17.28 3.26
C ILE A 403 15.73 -17.35 2.08
N LYS A 404 14.58 -16.68 2.23
CA LYS A 404 13.61 -16.48 1.17
C LYS A 404 13.86 -15.15 0.49
N LEU A 405 13.57 -15.12 -0.80
CA LEU A 405 13.50 -13.90 -1.59
C LEU A 405 12.18 -13.90 -2.32
N TYR A 406 11.36 -12.88 -2.03
CA TYR A 406 10.12 -12.60 -2.76
C TYR A 406 10.32 -11.32 -3.58
N LEU A 407 10.43 -11.49 -4.90
CA LEU A 407 10.64 -10.40 -5.86
C LEU A 407 9.34 -10.08 -6.59
N ALA A 408 8.95 -8.82 -6.45
CA ALA A 408 7.75 -8.24 -7.02
C ALA A 408 8.15 -7.30 -8.17
N TYR A 409 8.00 -7.80 -9.38
CA TYR A 409 8.30 -7.06 -10.60
C TYR A 409 7.26 -5.96 -10.84
N ASN A 410 7.69 -4.86 -11.44
CA ASN A 410 6.83 -3.75 -11.85
C ASN A 410 5.75 -4.18 -12.87
N THR A 411 6.00 -5.27 -13.60
CA THR A 411 5.06 -5.94 -14.53
C THR A 411 3.89 -6.62 -13.83
N GLY A 412 3.96 -6.81 -12.50
CA GLY A 412 3.00 -7.55 -11.69
C GLY A 412 3.35 -9.02 -11.47
N SER A 413 4.35 -9.56 -12.17
CA SER A 413 4.88 -10.91 -11.96
C SER A 413 5.50 -11.06 -10.56
N LYS A 414 5.46 -12.29 -10.00
CA LYS A 414 5.97 -12.60 -8.65
C LYS A 414 6.90 -13.83 -8.66
N LEU A 415 8.13 -13.66 -8.21
CA LEU A 415 9.10 -14.74 -8.08
C LEU A 415 9.41 -15.00 -6.60
N ASN A 416 9.35 -16.26 -6.18
CA ASN A 416 9.76 -16.71 -4.86
C ASN A 416 10.93 -17.70 -5.02
N LEU A 417 12.08 -17.36 -4.43
CA LEU A 417 13.29 -18.19 -4.42
C LEU A 417 13.70 -18.53 -2.98
N SER A 418 14.57 -19.53 -2.84
CA SER A 418 15.14 -19.91 -1.56
C SER A 418 16.64 -20.20 -1.71
N ALA A 419 17.45 -19.61 -0.83
CA ALA A 419 18.88 -19.88 -0.70
C ALA A 419 19.17 -20.46 0.69
N ILE A 420 20.28 -21.19 0.82
CA ILE A 420 20.79 -21.62 2.13
C ILE A 420 21.97 -20.73 2.46
N ALA A 421 21.82 -19.88 3.48
CA ALA A 421 22.92 -19.07 3.98
C ALA A 421 23.94 -19.95 4.71
N SER A 422 25.23 -19.61 4.61
CA SER A 422 26.31 -20.27 5.33
C SER A 422 27.25 -19.23 5.92
N LEU A 423 27.49 -19.29 7.24
CA LEU A 423 28.15 -18.20 7.98
C LEU A 423 27.43 -16.85 7.84
N GLY A 424 26.11 -16.88 7.62
CA GLY A 424 25.26 -15.72 7.32
C GLY A 424 25.25 -15.31 5.84
N GLU A 425 26.27 -15.65 5.04
CA GLU A 425 26.37 -15.25 3.63
C GLU A 425 25.35 -15.99 2.75
N TYR A 426 24.61 -15.25 1.90
CA TYR A 426 23.72 -15.79 0.87
C TYR A 426 23.78 -14.95 -0.42
N PHE A 427 23.33 -15.55 -1.53
CA PHE A 427 23.14 -14.88 -2.81
C PHE A 427 22.03 -15.54 -3.64
N PHE A 428 21.42 -14.76 -4.52
CA PHE A 428 20.46 -15.16 -5.53
C PHE A 428 20.95 -14.61 -6.87
N SER A 429 21.03 -15.45 -7.91
CA SER A 429 21.61 -15.07 -9.20
C SER A 429 20.79 -15.58 -10.38
N GLY A 430 21.01 -14.96 -11.55
CA GLY A 430 20.19 -15.20 -12.74
C GLY A 430 18.85 -14.47 -12.67
N LEU A 431 18.82 -13.35 -11.94
CA LEU A 431 17.70 -12.43 -11.85
C LEU A 431 17.76 -11.44 -13.02
N ASP A 432 16.62 -10.86 -13.35
CA ASP A 432 16.42 -9.88 -14.43
C ASP A 432 15.67 -8.70 -13.80
N ILE A 433 16.40 -7.72 -13.26
CA ILE A 433 15.83 -6.73 -12.34
C ILE A 433 15.69 -5.38 -13.04
N ASP A 434 14.45 -4.89 -13.09
CA ASP A 434 14.13 -3.58 -13.66
C ASP A 434 14.09 -2.47 -12.59
N THR A 435 14.30 -1.22 -13.04
CA THR A 435 14.13 -0.05 -12.19
C THR A 435 12.71 0.05 -11.63
N GLY A 436 12.60 -0.03 -10.31
CA GLY A 436 11.34 0.08 -9.57
C GLY A 436 10.73 -1.25 -9.15
N ASP A 437 11.39 -2.38 -9.44
CA ASP A 437 11.06 -3.66 -8.82
C ASP A 437 11.29 -3.62 -7.31
N VAL A 438 10.63 -4.50 -6.57
CA VAL A 438 10.64 -4.49 -5.10
C VAL A 438 10.91 -5.90 -4.59
N VAL A 439 11.90 -6.05 -3.73
CA VAL A 439 12.24 -7.33 -3.11
C VAL A 439 12.00 -7.28 -1.60
N THR A 440 11.48 -8.38 -1.05
CA THR A 440 11.52 -8.66 0.39
C THR A 440 12.31 -9.94 0.61
N LEU A 441 13.36 -9.86 1.44
CA LEU A 441 14.12 -11.00 1.93
C LEU A 441 13.75 -11.27 3.39
N TYR A 442 13.69 -12.55 3.77
CA TYR A 442 13.39 -12.96 5.13
C TYR A 442 14.06 -14.30 5.49
N ILE A 443 14.25 -14.52 6.80
CA ILE A 443 14.73 -15.80 7.35
C ILE A 443 13.51 -16.70 7.57
N ASP A 444 13.53 -17.90 6.99
CA ASP A 444 12.39 -18.81 6.84
C ASP A 444 12.45 -20.01 7.80
N ASP A 445 11.37 -20.24 8.54
CA ASP A 445 11.14 -21.36 9.47
C ASP A 445 12.18 -21.48 10.62
N HIS A 446 12.87 -20.39 10.99
CA HIS A 446 14.01 -20.45 11.91
C HIS A 446 13.72 -20.09 13.38
N ALA A 447 13.75 -21.11 14.25
CA ALA A 447 13.32 -21.05 15.65
C ALA A 447 14.08 -20.10 16.63
N THR A 448 15.00 -19.26 16.17
CA THR A 448 15.80 -18.34 17.02
C THR A 448 16.16 -17.03 16.34
N TYR A 449 16.10 -16.96 15.00
CA TYR A 449 16.50 -15.77 14.26
C TYR A 449 15.45 -15.46 13.22
N GLU A 450 14.92 -14.24 13.27
CA GLU A 450 13.88 -13.75 12.39
C GLU A 450 14.30 -12.34 11.97
N ALA A 451 14.22 -12.03 10.68
CA ALA A 451 14.62 -10.74 10.12
C ALA A 451 13.91 -10.51 8.80
N THR A 452 13.69 -9.26 8.43
CA THR A 452 13.08 -8.89 7.14
C THR A 452 13.77 -7.67 6.55
N THR A 453 14.16 -7.73 5.28
CA THR A 453 14.73 -6.58 4.56
C THR A 453 13.95 -6.37 3.28
N SER A 454 13.36 -5.18 3.12
CA SER A 454 12.64 -4.81 1.91
C SER A 454 13.32 -3.64 1.20
N ALA A 455 13.57 -3.82 -0.09
CA ALA A 455 14.31 -2.88 -0.93
C ALA A 455 13.55 -2.58 -2.23
N ARG A 456 13.54 -1.31 -2.62
CA ARG A 456 13.13 -0.89 -3.96
C ARG A 456 14.38 -0.73 -4.83
N LEU A 457 14.35 -1.38 -5.99
CA LEU A 457 15.53 -1.67 -6.81
C LEU A 457 15.69 -0.66 -7.97
N ALA A 458 16.93 -0.33 -8.31
CA ALA A 458 17.37 0.52 -9.40
C ALA A 458 17.50 -0.22 -10.75
N GLY A 459 17.69 -1.54 -10.75
CA GLY A 459 17.85 -2.39 -11.94
C GLY A 459 19.29 -2.45 -12.50
N ASP A 460 19.57 -3.46 -13.34
CA ASP A 460 20.94 -3.88 -13.75
C ASP A 460 21.86 -4.14 -12.52
N GLU A 461 21.38 -4.93 -11.55
CA GLU A 461 21.90 -4.93 -10.17
C GLU A 461 22.90 -6.04 -9.81
N PHE A 462 23.96 -5.60 -9.11
CA PHE A 462 24.84 -6.45 -8.33
C PHE A 462 24.90 -5.90 -6.90
N LEU A 463 23.84 -6.13 -6.12
CA LEU A 463 23.75 -5.69 -4.74
C LEU A 463 24.28 -6.77 -3.80
N THR A 464 25.25 -6.43 -2.96
CA THR A 464 25.91 -7.38 -2.05
C THR A 464 25.79 -7.03 -0.58
N ASP A 465 24.99 -6.01 -0.26
CA ASP A 465 24.75 -5.46 1.08
C ASP A 465 23.26 -5.48 1.45
N LEU A 466 22.46 -6.34 0.80
CA LEU A 466 21.07 -6.63 1.21
C LEU A 466 21.08 -7.49 2.48
N ASP A 467 21.63 -6.95 3.56
CA ASP A 467 21.82 -7.65 4.82
C ASP A 467 20.50 -7.87 5.58
N LEU A 468 20.50 -8.88 6.47
CA LEU A 468 19.38 -9.19 7.36
C LEU A 468 19.87 -9.11 8.81
N TYR A 469 19.24 -8.26 9.63
CA TYR A 469 19.57 -8.11 11.05
C TYR A 469 18.48 -8.76 11.91
N ASN A 470 18.86 -9.73 12.74
CA ASN A 470 17.93 -10.43 13.63
C ASN A 470 17.14 -9.46 14.53
N GLY A 471 15.81 -9.58 14.53
CA GLY A 471 14.92 -8.70 15.29
C GLY A 471 14.63 -7.34 14.62
N VAL A 472 14.99 -7.17 13.34
CA VAL A 472 14.85 -5.90 12.61
C VAL A 472 14.07 -6.09 11.31
N VAL A 473 13.19 -5.14 11.02
CA VAL A 473 12.62 -4.88 9.69
C VAL A 473 13.36 -3.70 9.07
N ILE A 474 14.12 -3.95 8.02
CA ILE A 474 14.88 -2.93 7.28
C ILE A 474 14.06 -2.47 6.07
N MET A 475 13.95 -1.15 5.92
CA MET A 475 13.39 -0.51 4.72
C MET A 475 14.46 0.33 4.04
N ARG A 476 14.80 -0.04 2.81
CA ARG A 476 15.83 0.60 1.98
C ARG A 476 15.36 0.85 0.55
N ALA A 477 16.04 1.70 -0.20
CA ALA A 477 15.66 2.06 -1.56
C ALA A 477 16.87 2.50 -2.40
N GLU A 478 17.29 1.64 -3.32
CA GLU A 478 18.38 1.88 -4.27
C GLU A 478 17.97 2.93 -5.32
N VAL A 479 16.66 3.09 -5.57
CA VAL A 479 16.10 4.16 -6.38
C VAL A 479 14.84 4.79 -5.78
N GLY A 480 14.78 6.12 -5.81
CA GLY A 480 13.60 6.88 -5.44
C GLY A 480 13.24 6.73 -3.96
N ALA A 481 12.04 6.22 -3.69
CA ALA A 481 11.57 5.95 -2.34
C ALA A 481 10.71 4.68 -2.33
N ILE A 482 10.80 3.89 -1.26
CA ILE A 482 9.93 2.75 -1.00
C ILE A 482 8.69 3.21 -0.20
N SER A 483 7.54 2.57 -0.40
CA SER A 483 6.24 2.97 0.15
C SER A 483 5.41 1.78 0.66
N ASN A 484 4.30 2.06 1.36
CA ASN A 484 3.35 1.02 1.77
C ASN A 484 2.88 0.15 0.58
N SER A 485 2.73 0.76 -0.61
CA SER A 485 2.29 0.04 -1.81
C SER A 485 3.37 -0.91 -2.33
N ASP A 486 4.63 -0.53 -2.20
CA ASP A 486 5.77 -1.34 -2.62
C ASP A 486 5.92 -2.54 -1.67
N LEU A 487 5.86 -2.29 -0.36
CA LEU A 487 5.87 -3.33 0.68
C LEU A 487 4.71 -4.33 0.51
N ASN A 488 3.47 -3.85 0.37
CA ASN A 488 2.31 -4.73 0.10
C ASN A 488 2.44 -5.50 -1.22
N ASN A 489 3.18 -4.98 -2.20
CA ASN A 489 3.39 -5.64 -3.48
C ASN A 489 4.49 -6.72 -3.39
N ALA A 490 5.43 -6.57 -2.46
CA ALA A 490 6.51 -7.51 -2.13
C ALA A 490 6.24 -8.32 -0.84
N ASP A 491 4.98 -8.41 -0.42
CA ASP A 491 4.52 -9.25 0.68
C ASP A 491 3.97 -10.57 0.09
N SER A 492 4.56 -11.70 0.50
CA SER A 492 4.14 -13.04 0.10
C SER A 492 2.96 -13.59 0.92
N GLY A 493 2.58 -12.91 2.02
CA GLY A 493 1.63 -13.41 3.02
C GLY A 493 2.20 -14.50 3.93
N ASP A 494 3.53 -14.60 3.99
CA ASP A 494 4.32 -15.56 4.77
C ASP A 494 4.54 -15.01 6.19
N ASP A 495 4.42 -15.85 7.22
CA ASP A 495 4.52 -15.41 8.62
C ASP A 495 5.94 -15.07 9.08
N ASP A 496 6.95 -15.26 8.22
CA ASP A 496 8.31 -14.76 8.43
C ASP A 496 8.61 -13.36 7.86
N ILE A 497 7.66 -12.74 7.17
CA ILE A 497 7.70 -11.30 6.87
C ILE A 497 7.15 -10.54 8.10
N LYS A 498 8.03 -9.90 8.88
CA LYS A 498 7.69 -9.30 10.20
C LYS A 498 7.07 -7.91 10.10
N TYR A 499 6.34 -7.66 9.02
CA TYR A 499 5.49 -6.50 8.82
C TYR A 499 4.22 -6.91 8.07
N ASN A 500 3.17 -6.11 8.20
CA ASN A 500 1.91 -6.31 7.48
C ASN A 500 1.40 -4.96 6.96
N VAL A 501 0.95 -4.92 5.71
CA VAL A 501 0.27 -3.76 5.12
C VAL A 501 -1.21 -4.03 4.93
N LEU A 502 -2.05 -3.49 5.83
CA LEU A 502 -3.51 -3.65 5.76
C LEU A 502 -4.22 -2.31 5.51
N ALA A 503 -4.93 -2.24 4.38
CA ALA A 503 -5.61 -1.02 3.92
C ALA A 503 -4.67 0.20 3.90
N ASN A 504 -3.48 0.00 3.31
CA ASN A 504 -2.34 0.91 3.25
C ASN A 504 -1.63 1.23 4.59
N ASN A 505 -2.14 0.78 5.74
CA ASN A 505 -1.46 0.97 7.02
C ASN A 505 -0.36 -0.08 7.20
N LEU A 506 0.85 0.35 7.52
CA LEU A 506 1.99 -0.50 7.84
C LEU A 506 2.03 -0.74 9.35
N THR A 507 1.98 -2.00 9.75
CA THR A 507 2.28 -2.45 11.11
C THR A 507 3.56 -3.26 11.07
N ILE A 508 4.52 -2.94 11.95
CA ILE A 508 5.70 -3.77 12.24
C ILE A 508 5.34 -4.67 13.41
N ASP A 509 5.76 -5.93 13.35
CA ASP A 509 5.38 -6.93 14.36
C ASP A 509 5.98 -6.65 15.74
N SER A 510 5.27 -7.12 16.77
CA SER A 510 5.58 -6.82 18.16
C SER A 510 6.98 -7.31 18.55
N GLY A 511 7.85 -6.39 18.99
CA GLY A 511 9.24 -6.67 19.35
C GLY A 511 10.25 -6.57 18.21
N PHE A 512 9.83 -6.27 16.97
CA PHE A 512 10.73 -6.03 15.84
C PHE A 512 11.03 -4.54 15.65
N LYS A 513 12.33 -4.20 15.63
CA LYS A 513 12.80 -2.83 15.38
C LYS A 513 12.54 -2.45 13.93
N LEU A 514 12.02 -1.25 13.69
CA LEU A 514 12.02 -0.66 12.35
C LEU A 514 13.34 0.09 12.12
N LEU A 515 14.04 -0.21 11.02
CA LEU A 515 15.22 0.53 10.57
C LEU A 515 14.98 1.10 9.16
N ILE A 516 14.98 2.43 9.06
CA ILE A 516 15.08 3.12 7.77
C ILE A 516 16.56 3.27 7.44
N TRP A 517 17.00 2.67 6.34
CA TRP A 517 18.41 2.51 5.99
C TRP A 517 19.11 3.84 5.64
N GLN A 518 20.42 3.88 5.84
CA GLN A 518 21.23 5.10 5.73
C GLN A 518 21.20 5.71 4.32
N GLY A 519 20.77 6.98 4.24
CA GLY A 519 20.65 7.71 2.96
C GLY A 519 19.30 7.57 2.25
N ASP A 520 18.46 6.63 2.67
CA ASP A 520 17.29 6.20 1.89
C ASP A 520 16.00 6.91 2.29
N VAL A 521 15.02 6.89 1.38
CA VAL A 521 13.74 7.59 1.55
C VAL A 521 12.58 6.60 1.62
N VAL A 522 11.79 6.71 2.69
CA VAL A 522 10.55 5.95 2.88
C VAL A 522 9.35 6.91 2.87
N ASN A 523 8.41 6.66 1.96
CA ASN A 523 7.22 7.47 1.75
C ASN A 523 5.96 6.71 2.18
N LEU A 524 5.44 7.03 3.37
CA LEU A 524 4.23 6.39 3.89
C LEU A 524 2.96 7.19 3.59
N THR A 525 1.95 6.48 3.10
CA THR A 525 0.63 6.97 2.70
C THR A 525 -0.53 6.39 3.51
N GLY A 526 -0.25 5.41 4.38
CA GLY A 526 -1.14 5.01 5.48
C GLY A 526 -0.46 5.20 6.85
N ASN A 527 -1.12 4.77 7.93
CA ASN A 527 -0.53 4.83 9.27
C ASN A 527 0.73 3.96 9.38
N LEU A 528 1.64 4.34 10.28
CA LEU A 528 2.74 3.51 10.75
C LEU A 528 2.47 3.12 12.21
N THR A 529 2.60 1.84 12.53
CA THR A 529 2.61 1.35 13.91
C THR A 529 3.84 0.47 14.10
N VAL A 530 4.65 0.78 15.11
CA VAL A 530 5.73 -0.09 15.60
C VAL A 530 5.39 -0.47 17.04
N ASP A 531 5.30 -1.78 17.32
CA ASP A 531 4.81 -2.28 18.60
C ASP A 531 5.95 -2.85 19.47
N ASN A 532 6.07 -2.35 20.70
CA ASN A 532 7.02 -2.85 21.72
C ASN A 532 8.49 -2.97 21.24
N ALA A 533 8.93 -2.08 20.34
CA ALA A 533 10.26 -2.06 19.75
C ALA A 533 10.68 -0.65 19.30
N ASP A 534 11.97 -0.47 19.03
CA ASP A 534 12.51 0.81 18.55
C ASP A 534 12.14 1.12 17.09
N CYS A 535 12.12 2.41 16.75
CA CYS A 535 12.11 2.87 15.37
C CYS A 535 13.35 3.74 15.16
N GLN A 536 14.24 3.36 14.23
CA GLN A 536 15.41 4.13 13.86
C GLN A 536 15.31 4.68 12.44
N ILE A 537 15.55 5.99 12.30
CA ILE A 537 15.76 6.67 11.03
C ILE A 537 17.25 6.98 10.94
N ALA A 538 18.01 6.21 10.17
CA ALA A 538 19.46 6.30 10.14
C ALA A 538 19.99 7.62 9.54
N VAL A 539 21.29 7.87 9.71
CA VAL A 539 21.96 9.09 9.19
C VAL A 539 21.71 9.24 7.69
N GLY A 540 21.25 10.42 7.29
CA GLY A 540 20.95 10.76 5.89
C GLY A 540 19.63 10.17 5.35
N ALA A 541 18.99 9.24 6.08
CA ALA A 541 17.70 8.69 5.71
C ALA A 541 16.56 9.70 5.89
N ALA A 542 15.42 9.46 5.26
CA ALA A 542 14.21 10.26 5.44
C ALA A 542 12.94 9.38 5.56
N LEU A 543 12.22 9.52 6.67
CA LEU A 543 10.87 8.97 6.84
C LEU A 543 9.84 10.07 6.63
N ASN A 544 9.02 9.93 5.59
CA ASN A 544 8.02 10.90 5.18
C ASN A 544 6.61 10.36 5.45
N ILE A 545 5.88 10.98 6.38
CA ILE A 545 4.55 10.57 6.82
C ILE A 545 3.53 11.62 6.36
N ASN A 546 2.73 11.26 5.36
CA ASN A 546 1.83 12.20 4.68
C ASN A 546 0.36 11.89 4.99
N ALA A 547 -0.27 12.70 5.85
CA ALA A 547 -1.68 12.64 6.23
C ALA A 547 -2.11 11.43 7.08
N ASN A 548 -1.22 10.95 7.95
CA ASN A 548 -1.38 9.70 8.72
C ASN A 548 -0.87 9.80 10.15
N THR A 549 -1.19 8.80 10.97
CA THR A 549 -0.68 8.63 12.33
C THR A 549 0.59 7.78 12.34
N PHE A 550 1.59 8.19 13.13
CA PHE A 550 2.71 7.35 13.54
C PHE A 550 2.53 6.96 15.01
N ASN A 551 2.27 5.68 15.28
CA ASN A 551 2.17 5.12 16.61
C ASN A 551 3.47 4.39 16.99
N LEU A 552 3.99 4.65 18.19
CA LEU A 552 5.03 3.85 18.83
C LEU A 552 4.52 3.41 20.21
N THR A 553 4.28 2.10 20.37
CA THR A 553 3.69 1.57 21.60
C THR A 553 4.74 1.36 22.69
N THR A 554 4.29 0.93 23.88
CA THR A 554 5.12 0.88 25.08
C THR A 554 6.26 -0.13 24.93
N GLY A 555 7.50 0.32 25.08
CA GLY A 555 8.70 -0.53 25.08
C GLY A 555 9.84 0.00 24.21
N GLY A 556 9.53 0.82 23.20
CA GLY A 556 10.52 1.37 22.26
C GLY A 556 10.98 2.80 22.52
N THR A 557 11.82 3.28 21.61
CA THR A 557 12.29 4.66 21.43
C THR A 557 12.29 5.02 19.94
N LEU A 558 11.85 6.24 19.61
CA LEU A 558 12.04 6.83 18.28
C LEU A 558 13.43 7.48 18.23
N ASN A 559 14.35 6.85 17.51
CA ASN A 559 15.72 7.31 17.29
C ASN A 559 15.82 7.95 15.90
N ASN A 560 15.86 9.28 15.81
CA ASN A 560 15.97 9.99 14.53
C ASN A 560 17.37 10.59 14.35
N ASP A 561 18.23 9.92 13.59
CA ASP A 561 19.53 10.43 13.12
C ASP A 561 19.43 11.09 11.73
N GLY A 562 18.38 10.77 10.98
CA GLY A 562 18.07 11.28 9.64
C GLY A 562 17.06 12.43 9.64
N THR A 563 16.03 12.34 8.80
CA THR A 563 14.96 13.33 8.70
C THR A 563 13.59 12.68 8.87
N LEU A 564 12.80 13.15 9.84
CA LEU A 564 11.39 12.82 9.98
C LEU A 564 10.54 13.99 9.45
N ASN A 565 9.88 13.78 8.32
CA ASN A 565 8.98 14.76 7.71
C ASN A 565 7.53 14.37 7.94
N ILE A 566 6.74 15.26 8.57
CA ILE A 566 5.34 15.02 8.85
C ILE A 566 4.52 16.22 8.37
N THR A 567 3.92 16.06 7.20
CA THR A 567 3.22 17.17 6.52
C THR A 567 1.87 17.46 7.19
N THR A 568 1.16 16.41 7.60
CA THR A 568 -0.14 16.42 8.28
C THR A 568 -0.32 15.09 9.00
N GLY A 569 -0.95 15.06 10.18
CA GLY A 569 -1.17 13.83 10.92
C GLY A 569 -1.08 13.97 12.44
N LEU A 570 -0.72 12.86 13.09
CA LEU A 570 -0.48 12.72 14.52
C LEU A 570 0.79 11.87 14.72
N ILE A 571 1.67 12.25 15.63
CA ILE A 571 2.59 11.28 16.25
C ILE A 571 2.00 10.91 17.61
N ASP A 572 1.90 9.62 17.93
CA ASP A 572 1.47 9.12 19.23
C ASP A 572 2.49 8.12 19.77
N LEU A 573 3.37 8.62 20.65
CA LEU A 573 4.51 7.89 21.19
C LEU A 573 4.28 7.62 22.68
N SER A 574 3.97 6.39 23.05
CA SER A 574 3.95 5.94 24.45
C SER A 574 5.36 5.60 25.00
N ALA A 575 6.37 6.20 24.35
CA ALA A 575 7.77 5.81 24.29
C ALA A 575 8.67 7.06 24.48
N ASN A 576 9.99 6.93 24.32
CA ASN A 576 10.91 8.09 24.24
C ASN A 576 11.05 8.60 22.79
N LEU A 577 11.47 9.86 22.65
CA LEU A 577 11.89 10.45 21.38
C LEU A 577 13.31 11.03 21.55
N ASP A 578 14.28 10.44 20.83
CA ASP A 578 15.66 10.89 20.71
C ASP A 578 15.90 11.42 19.28
N ASN A 579 16.10 12.73 19.13
CA ASN A 579 16.34 13.39 17.84
C ASN A 579 17.77 13.95 17.76
N PHE A 580 18.63 13.31 16.96
CA PHE A 580 19.95 13.83 16.57
C PHE A 580 19.92 14.49 15.18
N GLY A 581 18.95 14.13 14.35
CA GLY A 581 18.73 14.62 13.00
C GLY A 581 17.76 15.80 12.92
N THR A 582 16.84 15.77 11.95
CA THR A 582 15.83 16.83 11.74
C THR A 582 14.41 16.28 11.86
N ILE A 583 13.55 16.97 12.62
CA ILE A 583 12.10 16.75 12.64
C ILE A 583 11.41 17.97 12.03
N ASN A 584 10.60 17.76 10.99
CA ASN A 584 9.79 18.79 10.32
C ASN A 584 8.31 18.56 10.63
N ALA A 585 7.74 19.37 11.53
CA ALA A 585 6.50 19.05 12.24
C ALA A 585 5.22 19.68 11.66
N GLY A 586 5.22 20.22 10.44
CA GLY A 586 4.05 20.50 9.57
C GLY A 586 2.78 21.19 10.10
N GLY A 587 2.74 21.68 11.35
CA GLY A 587 1.50 22.01 12.04
C GLY A 587 0.75 20.82 12.67
N VAL A 588 1.44 19.70 12.96
CA VAL A 588 0.84 18.45 13.48
C VAL A 588 0.74 18.43 15.01
N LEU A 589 -0.04 17.47 15.54
CA LEU A 589 -0.03 17.11 16.95
C LEU A 589 1.05 16.02 17.19
N ILE A 590 1.88 16.21 18.22
CA ILE A 590 2.86 15.23 18.69
C ILE A 590 2.51 14.89 20.13
N ASN A 591 1.93 13.72 20.39
CA ASN A 591 1.71 13.19 21.73
C ASN A 591 2.90 12.30 22.12
N LEU A 592 3.48 12.54 23.29
CA LEU A 592 4.66 11.82 23.78
C LEU A 592 4.55 11.57 25.29
N ALA A 593 4.54 10.31 25.71
CA ALA A 593 4.45 9.92 27.12
C ALA A 593 5.81 9.93 27.84
N GLY A 594 6.87 9.53 27.14
CA GLY A 594 8.23 9.42 27.67
C GLY A 594 9.05 10.71 27.60
N ASN A 595 10.36 10.55 27.48
CA ASN A 595 11.32 11.66 27.44
C ASN A 595 11.38 12.31 26.05
N TRP A 596 11.44 13.64 26.01
CA TRP A 596 11.77 14.41 24.81
C TRP A 596 13.25 14.80 24.85
N SER A 597 14.02 14.28 23.91
CA SER A 597 15.47 14.47 23.83
C SER A 597 15.85 14.99 22.45
N ASN A 598 15.90 16.33 22.29
CA ASN A 598 16.34 16.95 21.05
C ASN A 598 17.80 17.41 21.15
N GLN A 599 18.68 16.84 20.32
CA GLN A 599 20.06 17.29 20.10
C GLN A 599 20.30 17.76 18.65
N GLY A 600 19.33 17.52 17.77
CA GLY A 600 19.28 18.02 16.40
C GLY A 600 18.32 19.19 16.22
N ILE A 601 17.70 19.27 15.03
CA ILE A 601 16.82 20.37 14.62
C ILE A 601 15.35 19.97 14.78
N PHE A 602 14.57 20.72 15.54
CA PHE A 602 13.10 20.60 15.57
C PHE A 602 12.44 21.83 14.93
N ASN A 603 11.91 21.65 13.72
CA ASN A 603 11.18 22.67 12.99
C ASN A 603 9.67 22.57 13.31
N ALA A 604 9.26 23.19 14.42
CA ALA A 604 7.89 23.14 14.95
C ALA A 604 6.81 23.66 13.98
N GLN A 605 7.10 24.71 13.20
CA GLN A 605 6.09 25.44 12.42
C GLN A 605 4.92 25.92 13.31
N THR A 606 3.72 25.36 13.15
CA THR A 606 2.55 25.60 14.02
C THR A 606 2.11 24.34 14.78
N SER A 607 3.06 23.44 15.10
CA SER A 607 2.75 22.16 15.76
C SER A 607 2.35 22.32 17.22
N THR A 608 1.56 21.38 17.72
CA THR A 608 1.31 21.21 19.15
C THR A 608 2.06 19.99 19.66
N VAL A 609 2.93 20.16 20.65
CA VAL A 609 3.60 19.06 21.35
C VAL A 609 2.91 18.84 22.69
N THR A 610 2.33 17.66 22.90
CA THR A 610 1.70 17.25 24.15
C THR A 610 2.59 16.23 24.85
N LEU A 611 3.18 16.64 25.98
CA LEU A 611 3.97 15.77 26.85
C LEU A 611 3.03 15.17 27.90
N SER A 612 2.67 13.90 27.70
CA SER A 612 1.61 13.18 28.41
C SER A 612 2.13 11.97 29.21
N GLY A 613 1.27 11.01 29.53
CA GLY A 613 1.60 9.81 30.29
C GLY A 613 1.37 9.95 31.80
N ILE A 614 1.68 8.89 32.54
CA ILE A 614 1.50 8.81 34.00
C ILE A 614 2.85 8.77 34.75
N THR A 615 3.95 9.08 34.08
CA THR A 615 5.29 9.05 34.66
C THR A 615 6.04 10.33 34.33
N SER A 616 6.88 10.76 35.28
CA SER A 616 7.80 11.87 35.11
C SER A 616 8.68 11.64 33.90
N SER A 617 8.92 12.69 33.11
CA SER A 617 9.82 12.64 31.97
C SER A 617 10.65 13.91 31.85
N THR A 618 11.66 13.86 30.99
CA THR A 618 12.62 14.94 30.81
C THR A 618 12.38 15.68 29.49
N LEU A 619 12.72 16.97 29.47
CA LEU A 619 12.68 17.81 28.28
C LEU A 619 14.07 18.42 28.04
N VAL A 620 14.71 17.96 26.96
CA VAL A 620 15.86 18.61 26.33
C VAL A 620 15.38 19.26 25.03
N SER A 621 15.30 20.59 25.01
CA SER A 621 14.84 21.36 23.83
C SER A 621 15.81 21.35 22.65
N GLY A 622 17.11 21.11 22.90
CA GLY A 622 18.16 21.27 21.89
C GLY A 622 18.22 22.68 21.29
N GLU A 623 17.87 23.70 22.09
CA GLU A 623 17.77 25.11 21.67
C GLU A 623 16.70 25.38 20.58
N SER A 624 15.94 24.36 20.17
CA SER A 624 14.82 24.48 19.25
C SER A 624 13.57 24.98 19.97
N SER A 625 12.79 25.82 19.29
CA SER A 625 11.54 26.37 19.82
C SER A 625 10.35 25.46 19.54
N PHE A 626 9.46 25.32 20.52
CA PHE A 626 8.11 24.81 20.35
C PHE A 626 7.17 25.92 19.85
N TYR A 627 6.06 25.54 19.21
CA TYR A 627 4.99 26.49 18.88
C TYR A 627 3.94 26.48 19.98
N ASP A 628 3.16 25.40 20.08
CA ASP A 628 2.34 25.10 21.24
C ASP A 628 2.95 23.94 22.03
N LEU A 629 3.02 24.08 23.35
CA LEU A 629 3.48 23.05 24.28
C LEU A 629 2.38 22.79 25.32
N ILE A 630 1.89 21.55 25.36
CA ILE A 630 0.92 21.08 26.33
C ILE A 630 1.60 20.08 27.26
N ILE A 631 1.41 20.24 28.57
CA ILE A 631 1.84 19.30 29.60
C ILE A 631 0.57 18.70 30.20
N ASN A 632 0.42 17.38 30.06
CA ASN A 632 -0.76 16.65 30.48
C ASN A 632 -0.35 15.31 31.10
N LYS A 633 0.42 15.37 32.19
CA LYS A 633 0.79 14.18 32.95
C LYS A 633 -0.38 13.83 33.87
N THR A 634 -0.83 12.58 33.87
CA THR A 634 -2.11 12.18 34.49
C THR A 634 -1.97 11.09 35.53
N ASP A 635 -0.89 11.08 36.33
CA ASP A 635 -0.88 10.28 37.55
C ASP A 635 -1.87 10.89 38.58
N SER A 636 -2.25 10.06 39.55
CA SER A 636 -2.90 10.45 40.79
C SER A 636 -1.91 10.78 41.91
N ASP A 637 -0.62 10.45 41.74
CA ASP A 637 0.47 10.75 42.67
C ASP A 637 1.41 11.82 42.08
N ASP A 638 1.25 13.03 42.60
CA ASP A 638 1.92 14.31 42.29
C ASP A 638 3.46 14.31 42.46
N ALA A 639 4.05 13.18 42.87
CA ALA A 639 5.50 12.98 42.93
C ALA A 639 6.07 12.31 41.65
N ASN A 640 5.20 11.75 40.80
CA ASN A 640 5.58 10.90 39.67
C ASN A 640 5.07 11.42 38.32
N ASP A 641 4.60 12.66 38.22
CA ASP A 641 4.00 13.24 37.00
C ASP A 641 4.68 14.55 36.56
N ASN A 642 5.99 14.64 36.80
CA ASN A 642 6.78 15.85 36.58
C ASN A 642 7.41 15.88 35.17
N LEU A 643 7.36 17.04 34.51
CA LEU A 643 8.20 17.35 33.35
C LEU A 643 9.40 18.20 33.79
N ILE A 644 10.60 17.64 33.68
CA ILE A 644 11.83 18.29 34.16
C ILE A 644 12.65 18.82 32.98
N LEU A 645 12.86 20.13 32.92
CA LEU A 645 13.78 20.74 31.96
C LEU A 645 15.22 20.31 32.26
N GLN A 646 16.05 20.08 31.24
CA GLN A 646 17.41 19.55 31.44
C GLN A 646 18.55 20.45 30.95
N THR A 647 19.12 20.20 29.77
CA THR A 647 20.42 20.78 29.37
C THR A 647 20.36 22.19 28.79
N ASN A 648 19.21 22.58 28.25
CA ASN A 648 19.03 23.78 27.45
C ASN A 648 17.83 24.58 27.94
N ASP A 649 17.81 25.88 27.63
CA ASP A 649 16.65 26.74 27.84
C ASP A 649 15.51 26.33 26.91
N ALA A 650 14.27 26.58 27.31
CA ALA A 650 13.08 26.21 26.54
C ALA A 650 12.35 27.46 26.03
N ILE A 651 11.92 27.41 24.77
CA ILE A 651 11.24 28.49 24.08
C ILE A 651 9.93 27.94 23.50
N VAL A 652 8.80 28.56 23.83
CA VAL A 652 7.46 28.26 23.33
C VAL A 652 6.90 29.52 22.68
N THR A 653 6.62 29.49 21.38
CA THR A 653 6.39 30.72 20.60
C THR A 653 4.93 31.16 20.51
N ASN A 654 3.96 30.31 20.84
CA ASN A 654 2.53 30.64 20.83
C ASN A 654 1.84 30.39 22.18
N SER A 655 1.80 29.15 22.68
CA SER A 655 1.18 28.88 23.99
C SER A 655 1.81 27.73 24.79
N LEU A 656 1.94 27.95 26.11
CA LEU A 656 2.16 26.89 27.09
C LEU A 656 0.82 26.59 27.77
N THR A 657 0.40 25.32 27.77
CA THR A 657 -0.74 24.84 28.57
C THR A 657 -0.31 23.72 29.50
N ILE A 658 -0.63 23.80 30.78
CA ILE A 658 -0.41 22.73 31.76
C ILE A 658 -1.78 22.27 32.23
N THR A 659 -2.31 21.20 31.65
CA THR A 659 -3.63 20.66 32.01
C THR A 659 -3.57 19.79 33.27
N ASN A 660 -2.46 19.07 33.45
CA ASN A 660 -2.16 18.27 34.64
C ASN A 660 -0.64 17.96 34.71
N GLY A 661 -0.12 17.71 35.92
CA GLY A 661 1.29 17.50 36.22
C GLY A 661 2.10 18.79 36.45
N GLU A 662 3.38 18.64 36.76
CA GLU A 662 4.27 19.74 37.14
C GLU A 662 5.37 20.03 36.10
N LEU A 663 5.46 21.27 35.61
CA LEU A 663 6.63 21.77 34.89
C LEU A 663 7.71 22.24 35.88
N ILE A 664 8.88 21.62 35.88
CA ILE A 664 10.02 22.00 36.72
C ILE A 664 11.12 22.68 35.90
N GLN A 665 11.34 23.97 36.17
CA GLN A 665 12.55 24.69 35.75
C GLN A 665 13.73 24.30 36.66
N ASN A 666 14.68 23.54 36.10
CA ASN A 666 15.86 23.02 36.79
C ASN A 666 17.11 23.86 36.44
N GLY A 667 17.09 25.14 36.78
CA GLY A 667 18.17 26.10 36.47
C GLY A 667 18.20 26.52 35.00
N ARG A 668 17.05 26.55 34.32
CA ARG A 668 16.91 26.88 32.89
C ARG A 668 15.90 27.99 32.68
N ASN A 669 16.21 28.84 31.70
CA ASN A 669 15.33 29.93 31.30
C ASN A 669 14.14 29.38 30.50
N PHE A 670 12.97 29.99 30.69
CA PHE A 670 11.75 29.63 29.99
C PHE A 670 11.15 30.86 29.31
N THR A 671 11.16 30.87 27.98
CA THR A 671 10.49 31.90 27.18
C THR A 671 9.19 31.34 26.63
N THR A 672 8.06 32.03 26.82
CA THR A 672 6.75 31.52 26.40
C THR A 672 5.80 32.60 25.86
N GLY A 673 4.77 32.13 25.14
CA GLY A 673 3.63 32.89 24.65
C GLY A 673 2.59 33.14 25.74
N THR A 674 1.31 32.88 25.44
CA THR A 674 0.26 32.84 26.45
C THR A 674 0.42 31.59 27.32
N VAL A 675 0.20 31.71 28.62
CA VAL A 675 0.30 30.60 29.57
C VAL A 675 -1.07 30.27 30.13
N THR A 676 -1.45 29.00 30.10
CA THR A 676 -2.61 28.47 30.82
C THR A 676 -2.17 27.35 31.76
N VAL A 677 -2.45 27.48 33.05
CA VAL A 677 -2.27 26.41 34.04
C VAL A 677 -3.65 26.05 34.56
N GLU A 678 -4.10 24.83 34.33
CA GLU A 678 -5.41 24.33 34.79
C GLU A 678 -5.35 23.90 36.27
N ALA A 679 -6.50 23.57 36.87
CA ALA A 679 -6.61 23.30 38.31
C ALA A 679 -5.76 22.13 38.84
N ALA A 680 -5.32 21.21 37.97
CA ALA A 680 -4.41 20.12 38.31
C ALA A 680 -2.96 20.36 37.83
N GLY A 681 -2.72 21.43 37.06
CA GLY A 681 -1.41 21.77 36.54
C GLY A 681 -0.57 22.56 37.54
N LYS A 682 0.75 22.41 37.43
CA LYS A 682 1.73 23.19 38.21
C LYS A 682 2.88 23.70 37.36
N TRP A 683 3.40 24.87 37.71
CA TRP A 683 4.66 25.38 37.18
C TRP A 683 5.57 25.82 38.33
N THR A 684 6.66 25.09 38.52
CA THR A 684 7.58 25.27 39.64
C THR A 684 8.98 25.65 39.14
N ASN A 685 9.52 26.70 39.72
CA ASN A 685 10.90 27.14 39.53
C ASN A 685 11.53 27.37 40.90
N ILE A 686 12.27 26.37 41.38
CA ILE A 686 13.05 26.43 42.62
C ILE A 686 14.54 26.52 42.28
N SER A 687 14.86 27.44 41.36
CA SER A 687 16.17 27.62 40.74
C SER A 687 16.30 29.06 40.20
N ASP A 688 17.49 29.42 39.71
CA ASP A 688 17.77 30.77 39.20
C ASP A 688 17.60 30.87 37.66
N GLY A 689 16.57 30.22 37.11
CA GLY A 689 16.26 30.24 35.67
C GLY A 689 15.20 31.29 35.35
N ASP A 690 15.46 32.22 34.44
CA ASP A 690 14.57 33.35 34.15
C ASP A 690 13.28 32.94 33.41
N VAL A 691 12.26 33.80 33.49
CA VAL A 691 10.98 33.65 32.77
C VAL A 691 10.72 34.86 31.88
N THR A 692 10.49 34.63 30.59
CA THR A 692 10.19 35.70 29.62
C THR A 692 8.85 35.44 28.93
N LEU A 693 7.93 36.41 29.00
CA LEU A 693 6.56 36.27 28.54
C LEU A 693 6.24 37.13 27.30
N SER A 694 5.53 36.56 26.33
CA SER A 694 5.00 37.28 25.17
C SER A 694 3.47 37.29 25.08
N GLY A 695 2.78 36.52 25.95
CA GLY A 695 1.34 36.59 26.18
C GLY A 695 1.01 36.67 27.68
N ASP A 696 -0.29 36.64 27.97
CA ASP A 696 -0.84 36.71 29.34
C ASP A 696 -0.86 35.33 30.01
N VAL A 697 -0.96 35.31 31.34
CA VAL A 697 -0.98 34.12 32.20
C VAL A 697 -2.37 33.93 32.84
N SER A 698 -3.00 32.80 32.56
CA SER A 698 -4.23 32.33 33.19
C SER A 698 -3.92 31.11 34.06
N ASN A 699 -4.14 31.21 35.37
CA ASN A 699 -3.79 30.16 36.34
C ASN A 699 -5.01 29.72 37.16
N SER A 700 -5.34 28.43 37.13
CA SER A 700 -6.26 27.77 38.06
C SER A 700 -5.57 26.76 38.98
N GLY A 701 -4.32 26.42 38.70
CA GLY A 701 -3.48 25.50 39.46
C GLY A 701 -2.51 26.23 40.37
N ILE A 702 -1.24 25.81 40.38
CA ILE A 702 -0.20 26.40 41.25
C ILE A 702 1.01 26.84 40.41
N ILE A 703 1.40 28.10 40.54
CA ILE A 703 2.69 28.60 40.05
C ILE A 703 3.55 28.96 41.26
N THR A 704 4.74 28.37 41.37
CA THR A 704 5.66 28.58 42.50
C THR A 704 7.05 28.91 42.00
N PHE A 705 7.45 30.17 42.16
CA PHE A 705 8.76 30.68 41.80
C PHE A 705 9.51 31.13 43.07
N ASN A 706 10.68 30.54 43.28
CA ASN A 706 11.53 30.74 44.44
C ASN A 706 13.01 30.60 44.03
N GLY A 707 13.68 31.74 43.81
CA GLY A 707 15.13 31.78 43.55
C GLY A 707 15.97 31.23 44.73
N VAL A 708 17.26 30.97 44.47
CA VAL A 708 18.09 30.14 45.36
C VAL A 708 19.52 30.64 45.57
N THR A 709 20.21 31.17 44.55
CA THR A 709 21.67 31.46 44.66
C THR A 709 22.07 32.92 44.46
N ALA A 710 21.24 33.73 43.81
CA ALA A 710 21.38 35.19 43.72
C ALA A 710 20.22 35.90 44.44
N LEU A 711 20.43 37.14 44.90
CA LEU A 711 19.32 37.98 45.34
C LEU A 711 18.46 38.36 44.14
N ASN A 712 17.16 38.11 44.24
CA ASN A 712 16.20 38.10 43.13
C ASN A 712 16.60 37.08 42.05
N GLY A 713 16.81 35.82 42.43
CA GLY A 713 17.36 34.77 41.57
C GLY A 713 16.58 34.46 40.29
N ILE A 714 15.31 34.87 40.17
CA ILE A 714 14.48 34.66 38.96
C ILE A 714 14.00 36.02 38.42
N SER A 715 14.41 36.41 37.21
CA SER A 715 13.82 37.56 36.51
C SER A 715 12.56 37.15 35.73
N ILE A 716 11.47 37.89 35.90
CA ILE A 716 10.18 37.68 35.22
C ILE A 716 9.84 38.92 34.40
N THR A 717 9.96 38.80 33.08
CA THR A 717 9.93 39.98 32.19
C THR A 717 9.04 39.80 30.96
N SER A 718 8.55 40.91 30.42
CA SER A 718 7.95 40.91 29.10
C SER A 718 9.03 40.89 28.02
N SER A 719 8.87 40.01 27.03
CA SER A 719 9.60 39.99 25.75
C SER A 719 9.52 41.30 24.96
N ALA A 720 8.53 42.15 25.25
CA ALA A 720 8.35 43.45 24.62
C ALA A 720 8.41 44.53 25.71
N VAL A 721 9.60 45.11 25.90
CA VAL A 721 9.89 46.13 26.92
C VAL A 721 8.83 47.24 26.91
N GLY A 722 8.28 47.55 28.09
CA GLY A 722 7.19 48.52 28.26
C GLY A 722 5.78 47.97 27.99
N THR A 723 5.63 46.72 27.55
CA THR A 723 4.33 46.07 27.30
C THR A 723 4.01 45.09 28.43
N GLN A 724 3.07 45.46 29.29
CA GLN A 724 2.63 44.63 30.40
C GLN A 724 2.03 43.28 29.94
N ARG A 725 2.31 42.22 30.70
CA ARG A 725 1.63 40.91 30.58
C ARG A 725 0.71 40.68 31.77
N ASN A 726 -0.54 40.35 31.51
CA ASN A 726 -1.54 40.20 32.56
C ASN A 726 -1.48 38.80 33.17
N TRP A 727 -1.63 38.72 34.49
CA TRP A 727 -1.70 37.47 35.25
C TRP A 727 -3.03 37.41 36.00
N GLN A 728 -3.77 36.30 35.89
CA GLN A 728 -5.07 36.13 36.57
C GLN A 728 -5.19 34.73 37.20
N ALA A 729 -5.72 34.68 38.43
CA ALA A 729 -6.16 33.45 39.07
C ALA A 729 -7.61 33.13 38.70
N VAL A 730 -7.79 32.34 37.66
CA VAL A 730 -9.09 31.73 37.33
C VAL A 730 -9.34 30.58 38.32
N GLY A 731 -10.59 30.28 38.68
CA GLY A 731 -10.92 29.05 39.42
C GLY A 731 -10.36 28.86 40.84
N GLY A 732 -9.56 29.81 41.36
CA GLY A 732 -8.86 29.69 42.65
C GLY A 732 -7.37 29.36 42.56
N GLY A 733 -6.72 29.57 41.40
CA GLY A 733 -5.28 29.35 41.24
C GLY A 733 -4.39 30.16 42.20
N VAL A 734 -3.22 29.62 42.51
CA VAL A 734 -2.28 30.15 43.49
C VAL A 734 -0.98 30.59 42.82
N PHE A 735 -0.49 31.77 43.21
CA PHE A 735 0.83 32.30 42.84
C PHE A 735 1.69 32.41 44.10
N ASN A 736 2.81 31.69 44.15
CA ASN A 736 3.82 31.81 45.21
C ASN A 736 5.07 32.46 44.59
N MET A 737 5.37 33.70 44.96
CA MET A 737 6.46 34.50 44.39
C MET A 737 7.43 34.92 45.50
N THR A 738 8.67 34.42 45.43
CA THR A 738 9.75 34.69 46.39
C THR A 738 11.09 34.76 45.64
N ASP A 739 11.97 35.67 46.04
CA ASP A 739 13.29 35.88 45.43
C ASP A 739 13.21 36.10 43.89
N VAL A 740 12.33 37.02 43.48
CA VAL A 740 12.01 37.34 42.09
C VAL A 740 12.27 38.81 41.73
N ASP A 741 12.74 39.08 40.51
CA ASP A 741 12.85 40.42 39.92
C ASP A 741 11.76 40.58 38.84
N ILE A 742 10.79 41.47 39.06
CA ILE A 742 9.59 41.57 38.21
C ILE A 742 9.63 42.84 37.36
N ARG A 743 9.36 42.74 36.06
CA ARG A 743 9.22 43.92 35.17
C ARG A 743 8.17 43.71 34.09
N ASP A 744 7.45 44.76 33.74
CA ASP A 744 6.43 44.75 32.67
C ASP A 744 5.33 43.69 32.90
N GLN A 745 4.81 43.56 34.13
CA GLN A 745 3.72 42.63 34.49
C GLN A 745 2.47 43.36 35.00
N ALA A 746 1.30 42.75 34.90
CA ALA A 746 0.04 43.29 35.41
C ALA A 746 -0.82 42.20 36.07
N CYS A 747 -1.70 42.58 36.98
CA CYS A 747 -2.76 41.73 37.54
C CYS A 747 -4.10 42.47 37.49
N VAL A 748 -4.69 42.56 36.29
CA VAL A 748 -5.90 43.33 35.99
C VAL A 748 -7.06 42.41 35.57
N GLY A 749 -8.18 42.51 36.29
CA GLY A 749 -9.37 41.67 36.09
C GLY A 749 -10.07 41.26 37.39
N GLY A 750 -9.38 41.38 38.53
CA GLY A 750 -9.97 41.34 39.87
C GLY A 750 -9.87 40.00 40.60
N VAL A 751 -9.30 38.96 39.99
CA VAL A 751 -9.00 37.69 40.68
C VAL A 751 -7.57 37.22 40.34
N PRO A 752 -6.61 37.28 41.28
CA PRO A 752 -6.70 38.02 42.54
C PRO A 752 -6.78 39.54 42.26
N PRO A 753 -7.11 40.39 43.25
CA PRO A 753 -6.97 41.84 43.09
C PRO A 753 -5.50 42.24 42.85
N TYR A 754 -4.54 41.46 43.36
CA TYR A 754 -3.10 41.64 43.18
C TYR A 754 -2.33 40.34 43.38
N ILE A 755 -1.09 40.30 42.88
CA ILE A 755 -0.12 39.23 43.17
C ILE A 755 0.86 39.71 44.24
N GLU A 756 1.11 38.88 45.24
CA GLU A 756 1.98 39.16 46.38
C GLU A 756 3.38 38.56 46.14
N VAL A 757 4.39 39.41 46.19
CA VAL A 757 5.82 39.04 46.15
C VAL A 757 6.36 39.10 47.58
N THR A 758 6.73 37.94 48.11
CA THR A 758 7.14 37.80 49.52
C THR A 758 8.57 38.25 49.78
N ASP A 759 9.43 38.12 48.77
CA ASP A 759 10.79 38.63 48.71
C ASP A 759 11.08 38.90 47.22
N GLY A 760 11.70 40.01 46.86
CA GLY A 760 11.86 40.38 45.45
C GLY A 760 12.04 41.88 45.18
N THR A 761 12.16 42.24 43.89
CA THR A 761 12.40 43.61 43.41
C THR A 761 11.39 44.02 42.32
N ASP A 762 10.90 45.26 42.38
CA ASP A 762 10.16 45.91 41.28
C ASP A 762 11.14 46.59 40.31
N SER A 763 11.43 45.94 39.18
CA SER A 763 12.23 46.51 38.08
C SER A 763 11.42 47.41 37.13
N GLY A 764 10.17 47.73 37.48
CA GLY A 764 9.37 48.81 36.91
C GLY A 764 8.24 48.38 35.97
N ASN A 765 7.32 49.33 35.74
CA ASN A 765 6.15 49.20 34.87
C ASN A 765 5.23 48.02 35.24
N ASN A 766 5.17 47.67 36.53
CA ASN A 766 4.26 46.66 37.04
C ASN A 766 2.92 47.27 37.48
N VAL A 767 1.81 46.52 37.45
CA VAL A 767 0.47 46.98 37.91
C VAL A 767 -0.20 45.90 38.74
N ASN A 768 -0.63 46.22 39.97
CA ASN A 768 -1.23 45.28 40.91
C ASN A 768 -0.30 44.09 41.27
N TRP A 769 1.00 44.36 41.34
CA TRP A 769 1.99 43.50 42.00
C TRP A 769 2.41 44.21 43.29
N PHE A 770 2.34 43.51 44.42
CA PHE A 770 2.64 44.03 45.75
C PHE A 770 3.91 43.38 46.27
N PHE A 771 4.94 44.20 46.52
CA PHE A 771 6.24 43.77 47.03
C PHE A 771 6.28 44.04 48.54
N LYS A 772 6.72 43.06 49.33
CA LYS A 772 6.89 43.23 50.77
C LYS A 772 8.17 44.00 51.07
N GLY A 773 8.03 45.28 51.39
CA GLY A 773 9.10 46.06 52.00
C GLY A 773 9.26 45.78 53.50
N THR A 774 10.08 46.59 54.17
CA THR A 774 10.37 46.46 55.61
C THR A 774 9.61 47.43 56.51
N ASP A 775 8.78 48.30 55.95
CA ASP A 775 8.14 49.40 56.66
C ASP A 775 6.86 49.02 57.42
N SER A 776 6.41 49.94 58.27
CA SER A 776 5.20 49.81 59.07
C SER A 776 4.53 51.14 59.39
N ILE A 777 3.19 51.16 59.38
CA ILE A 777 2.36 52.26 59.89
C ILE A 777 1.74 51.77 61.20
N ALA A 778 2.05 52.46 62.31
CA ALA A 778 1.55 52.10 63.63
C ALA A 778 1.08 53.35 64.41
N GLY A 779 0.14 53.15 65.32
CA GLY A 779 -0.42 54.23 66.12
C GLY A 779 -1.32 53.74 67.24
N ILE A 780 -2.04 54.67 67.84
CA ILE A 780 -3.06 54.42 68.87
C ILE A 780 -4.37 55.08 68.45
N ILE A 781 -5.49 54.37 68.61
CA ILE A 781 -6.84 54.91 68.45
C ILE A 781 -7.34 55.56 69.76
N TYR A 782 -7.92 56.75 69.69
CA TYR A 782 -8.42 57.49 70.86
C TYR A 782 -9.85 57.99 70.69
N ALA A 783 -10.60 58.04 71.80
CA ALA A 783 -11.96 58.56 71.89
C ALA A 783 -12.01 60.10 72.03
N ASP A 784 -10.84 60.73 72.16
CA ASP A 784 -10.58 62.16 72.25
C ASP A 784 -9.21 62.47 71.61
N GLU A 785 -8.77 63.74 71.60
CA GLU A 785 -7.49 64.16 71.04
C GLU A 785 -6.28 63.69 71.87
N GLY A 786 -5.95 62.39 71.76
CA GLY A 786 -4.69 61.81 72.23
C GLY A 786 -4.59 61.52 73.73
N ILE A 787 -5.71 61.48 74.47
CA ILE A 787 -5.70 61.24 75.93
C ILE A 787 -6.28 59.86 76.27
N THR A 788 -7.53 59.58 75.87
CA THR A 788 -8.27 58.36 76.21
C THR A 788 -8.23 57.36 75.06
N ALA A 789 -7.35 56.38 75.13
CA ALA A 789 -7.27 55.31 74.14
C ALA A 789 -8.58 54.49 74.08
N ILE A 790 -8.99 54.07 72.88
CA ILE A 790 -10.13 53.16 72.68
C ILE A 790 -9.64 51.73 72.96
N VAL A 791 -10.13 51.15 74.06
CA VAL A 791 -9.72 49.82 74.55
C VAL A 791 -10.78 48.73 74.33
N GLN A 792 -11.53 48.86 73.23
CA GLN A 792 -12.47 47.87 72.73
C GLN A 792 -12.15 47.54 71.27
N ASP A 793 -12.62 46.40 70.80
CA ASP A 793 -12.43 45.97 69.42
C ASP A 793 -13.11 46.96 68.45
N VAL A 794 -12.34 47.43 67.46
CA VAL A 794 -12.80 48.27 66.35
C VAL A 794 -12.04 47.80 65.10
N CYS A 795 -12.66 47.82 63.92
CA CYS A 795 -11.97 47.48 62.68
C CYS A 795 -11.20 48.70 62.15
N LEU A 796 -10.02 48.47 61.60
CA LEU A 796 -9.20 49.50 60.95
C LEU A 796 -8.87 49.03 59.54
N THR A 797 -9.05 49.93 58.58
CA THR A 797 -8.55 49.74 57.21
C THR A 797 -7.40 50.70 56.97
N LEU A 798 -6.31 50.19 56.39
CA LEU A 798 -5.27 50.98 55.74
C LEU A 798 -5.55 50.97 54.24
N TYR A 799 -5.94 52.11 53.68
CA TYR A 799 -5.85 52.38 52.25
C TYR A 799 -4.56 53.15 51.96
N LEU A 800 -3.89 52.83 50.87
CA LEU A 800 -2.50 53.24 50.63
C LEU A 800 -2.23 53.20 49.11
N TYR A 801 -1.62 54.25 48.56
CA TYR A 801 -1.46 54.59 47.13
C TYR A 801 0.02 54.90 46.79
N TYR A 802 0.65 54.15 45.84
CA TYR A 802 2.08 54.29 45.47
C TYR A 802 2.16 55.35 44.36
N GLU A 803 3.03 56.35 44.49
CA GLU A 803 3.31 57.30 43.39
C GLU A 803 4.36 56.75 42.41
N THR A 804 4.17 55.48 42.05
CA THR A 804 4.70 54.81 40.87
C THR A 804 3.52 54.36 40.00
N THR A 805 3.76 53.77 38.83
CA THR A 805 2.70 53.45 37.84
C THR A 805 1.72 52.33 38.25
N SER A 806 1.62 51.99 39.54
CA SER A 806 1.50 50.58 39.97
C SER A 806 0.43 50.23 41.04
N ARG A 807 -0.21 51.14 41.81
CA ARG A 807 -1.14 50.75 42.91
C ARG A 807 -2.61 50.53 42.55
N LEU A 808 -2.95 49.25 42.56
CA LEU A 808 -3.79 48.57 43.55
C LEU A 808 -4.29 49.35 44.79
N THR A 809 -5.59 49.18 45.08
CA THR A 809 -6.23 49.28 46.40
C THR A 809 -5.81 48.14 47.34
N LEU A 810 -4.92 48.37 48.30
CA LEU A 810 -4.52 47.35 49.29
C LEU A 810 -5.52 47.28 50.46
N THR A 811 -6.67 46.61 50.28
CA THR A 811 -7.53 46.26 51.43
C THR A 811 -6.93 45.12 52.25
N THR A 812 -6.00 45.44 53.15
CA THR A 812 -5.81 44.59 54.34
C THR A 812 -6.79 45.03 55.41
N THR A 813 -7.92 44.34 55.53
CA THR A 813 -8.55 44.20 56.86
C THR A 813 -7.67 43.29 57.69
N THR A 814 -6.52 43.81 58.11
CA THR A 814 -5.99 43.39 59.38
C THR A 814 -7.02 43.86 60.38
N ILE A 815 -7.82 42.96 60.96
CA ILE A 815 -8.57 43.29 62.17
C ILE A 815 -7.53 43.42 63.28
N GLY A 816 -6.83 44.55 63.28
CA GLY A 816 -6.19 45.11 64.44
C GLY A 816 -7.32 45.50 65.39
N THR A 817 -7.85 44.52 66.13
CA THR A 817 -8.42 44.85 67.43
C THR A 817 -7.33 45.65 68.15
N ALA A 818 -7.64 46.88 68.56
CA ALA A 818 -6.82 47.58 69.53
C ALA A 818 -6.37 46.59 70.61
N ASN A 819 -5.08 46.53 70.92
CA ASN A 819 -4.61 45.68 72.01
C ASN A 819 -5.48 45.95 73.24
N LEU A 820 -6.15 44.91 73.75
CA LEU A 820 -7.13 44.99 74.84
C LEU A 820 -6.44 45.42 76.13
N GLY A 821 -6.22 46.73 76.25
CA GLY A 821 -5.39 47.35 77.27
C GLY A 821 -4.89 48.76 76.94
N ASP A 822 -4.56 49.09 75.67
CA ASP A 822 -3.88 50.35 75.34
C ASP A 822 -4.25 51.04 74.00
N GLY A 823 -5.06 50.44 73.13
CA GLY A 823 -5.50 51.08 71.88
C GLY A 823 -4.49 51.03 70.73
N SER A 824 -3.36 50.32 70.87
CA SER A 824 -2.32 50.24 69.82
C SER A 824 -2.69 49.35 68.64
N TYR A 825 -2.18 49.71 67.45
CA TYR A 825 -2.29 48.93 66.19
C TYR A 825 -1.01 49.08 65.34
N SER A 826 -0.75 48.12 64.43
CA SER A 826 0.23 48.29 63.34
C SER A 826 -0.12 47.51 62.07
N PHE A 827 0.22 48.10 60.92
CA PHE A 827 0.34 47.46 59.61
C PHE A 827 1.84 47.32 59.31
N ASN A 828 2.29 46.15 58.86
CA ASN A 828 3.72 45.81 58.72
C ASN A 828 3.97 45.18 57.34
N ASN A 829 5.25 45.08 56.93
CA ASN A 829 5.68 44.63 55.61
C ASN A 829 5.19 45.56 54.48
N LEU A 830 5.14 46.86 54.78
CA LEU A 830 4.89 47.91 53.80
C LEU A 830 6.20 48.30 53.12
N ASP A 831 6.11 49.02 52.00
CA ASP A 831 7.26 49.44 51.20
C ASP A 831 7.15 50.94 50.93
N LEU A 832 7.27 51.78 51.97
CA LEU A 832 6.76 53.15 51.89
C LEU A 832 7.72 54.07 51.15
N ASP A 833 7.28 54.50 49.97
CA ASP A 833 8.10 55.18 48.98
C ASP A 833 7.84 56.70 48.95
N THR A 834 8.69 57.46 48.24
CA THR A 834 8.56 58.93 48.22
C THR A 834 7.37 59.41 47.40
N GLN A 835 6.46 60.16 48.06
CA GLN A 835 5.12 60.59 47.58
C GLN A 835 4.03 59.50 47.67
N ASP A 836 4.30 58.35 48.30
CA ASP A 836 3.21 57.47 48.73
C ASP A 836 2.22 58.24 49.60
N VAL A 837 0.94 57.88 49.52
CA VAL A 837 -0.11 58.47 50.35
C VAL A 837 -1.03 57.39 50.91
N ALA A 838 -1.45 57.54 52.16
CA ALA A 838 -2.34 56.58 52.83
C ALA A 838 -3.43 57.27 53.62
N ALA A 839 -4.53 56.55 53.83
CA ALA A 839 -5.52 56.80 54.85
C ALA A 839 -5.63 55.55 55.74
N VAL A 840 -5.47 55.71 57.05
CA VAL A 840 -5.95 54.73 58.03
C VAL A 840 -7.28 55.25 58.57
N TYR A 841 -8.34 54.46 58.47
CA TYR A 841 -9.66 54.82 58.97
C TYR A 841 -10.30 53.69 59.77
N ILE A 842 -11.25 54.05 60.63
CA ILE A 842 -12.06 53.10 61.39
C ILE A 842 -13.22 52.65 60.51
N ASN A 843 -13.34 51.34 60.25
CA ASN A 843 -14.32 50.77 59.31
C ASN A 843 -15.49 50.07 60.05
N ASP A 844 -16.73 50.23 59.56
CA ASP A 844 -17.95 49.50 59.95
C ASP A 844 -18.29 49.60 61.46
N SER A 845 -17.90 50.70 62.10
CA SER A 845 -17.91 50.87 63.55
C SER A 845 -19.10 51.68 64.08
N LEU A 846 -20.02 50.99 64.77
CA LEU A 846 -21.24 51.60 65.33
C LEU A 846 -21.06 52.71 66.39
N ASN A 847 -19.84 52.99 66.84
CA ASN A 847 -19.58 53.92 67.96
C ASN A 847 -18.42 54.89 67.74
N TYR A 848 -17.54 54.64 66.77
CA TYR A 848 -16.37 55.47 66.51
C TYR A 848 -16.05 55.47 65.03
N GLU A 849 -15.97 56.65 64.43
CA GLU A 849 -15.38 56.89 63.12
C GLU A 849 -14.20 57.85 63.29
N ALA A 850 -13.16 57.71 62.47
CA ALA A 850 -11.98 58.56 62.42
C ALA A 850 -11.17 58.24 61.16
N THR A 851 -10.43 59.23 60.64
CA THR A 851 -9.53 59.03 59.48
C THR A 851 -8.22 59.78 59.72
N THR A 852 -7.08 59.15 59.47
CA THR A 852 -5.78 59.81 59.42
C THR A 852 -5.14 59.58 58.07
N SER A 853 -4.81 60.66 57.35
CA SER A 853 -4.19 60.60 56.04
C SER A 853 -2.84 61.31 56.00
N SER A 854 -1.86 60.69 55.34
CA SER A 854 -0.47 61.15 55.26
C SER A 854 0.11 60.93 53.87
N ASN A 855 1.15 61.69 53.55
CA ASN A 855 2.13 61.37 52.52
C ASN A 855 3.48 60.97 53.14
N PHE A 856 4.24 60.10 52.48
CA PHE A 856 5.48 59.52 53.00
C PHE A 856 6.71 59.89 52.15
N ASP A 857 7.89 59.83 52.78
CA ASP A 857 9.18 59.71 52.09
C ASP A 857 9.63 58.23 52.14
N ASP A 858 10.61 57.87 51.29
CA ASP A 858 11.27 56.55 51.24
C ASP A 858 11.76 56.07 52.63
N ALA A 859 11.44 54.81 52.97
CA ALA A 859 11.83 54.09 54.19
C ALA A 859 11.35 54.74 55.50
N VAL A 860 10.13 55.30 55.50
CA VAL A 860 9.52 55.93 56.69
C VAL A 860 8.49 55.00 57.34
N SER A 861 8.76 54.64 58.60
CA SER A 861 7.85 53.83 59.44
C SER A 861 7.30 54.63 60.64
N PRO A 862 6.16 55.34 60.52
CA PRO A 862 5.64 56.16 61.60
C PRO A 862 4.92 55.31 62.66
N ALA A 863 5.38 55.43 63.90
CA ALA A 863 4.82 54.75 65.07
C ALA A 863 3.80 55.59 65.88
N ASN A 864 3.40 56.74 65.34
CA ASN A 864 2.50 57.72 65.98
C ASN A 864 1.35 58.14 65.05
N PHE A 865 0.93 57.26 64.14
CA PHE A 865 -0.13 57.46 63.15
C PHE A 865 -1.52 57.40 63.81
N ASN A 866 -1.72 58.19 64.87
CA ASN A 866 -2.89 58.08 65.73
C ASN A 866 -4.17 58.48 65.00
N LEU A 867 -5.30 57.91 65.41
CA LEU A 867 -6.64 58.31 64.98
C LEU A 867 -7.41 58.86 66.19
N TYR A 868 -8.14 59.94 66.01
CA TYR A 868 -9.00 60.54 67.04
C TYR A 868 -10.45 60.52 66.58
N HIS A 869 -11.36 60.07 67.44
CA HIS A 869 -12.78 59.92 67.09
C HIS A 869 -13.42 61.26 66.69
N ASN A 870 -14.07 61.25 65.51
CA ASN A 870 -14.63 62.40 64.78
C ASN A 870 -13.60 63.38 64.20
N ASP A 871 -12.31 63.05 64.16
CA ASP A 871 -11.31 63.86 63.44
C ASP A 871 -10.97 63.23 62.07
N VAL A 872 -10.88 64.09 61.07
CA VAL A 872 -10.10 63.87 59.85
C VAL A 872 -8.73 64.52 60.07
N ILE A 873 -7.73 63.68 60.31
CA ILE A 873 -6.35 64.09 60.57
C ILE A 873 -5.58 64.11 59.24
N ILE A 874 -5.06 65.28 58.89
CA ILE A 874 -4.16 65.50 57.76
C ILE A 874 -2.75 65.68 58.33
N ARG A 875 -1.83 64.80 57.96
CA ARG A 875 -0.43 64.81 58.41
C ARG A 875 0.53 64.63 57.23
N SER A 876 1.82 64.70 57.51
CA SER A 876 2.86 64.56 56.49
C SER A 876 4.09 63.89 57.10
N ASP A 877 4.24 62.59 56.84
CA ASP A 877 5.43 61.80 57.15
C ASP A 877 6.47 61.89 56.01
N SER A 878 6.40 62.99 55.24
CA SER A 878 7.24 63.35 54.09
C SER A 878 7.88 64.72 54.32
N THR A 879 8.99 64.99 53.64
CA THR A 879 9.53 66.35 53.51
C THR A 879 8.69 67.27 52.60
N THR A 880 7.69 66.73 51.89
CA THR A 880 6.77 67.46 51.02
C THR A 880 5.41 67.70 51.68
N PRO A 881 4.83 68.92 51.63
CA PRO A 881 3.49 69.15 52.17
C PRO A 881 2.39 68.34 51.47
N ILE A 882 1.54 67.65 52.24
CA ILE A 882 0.34 66.97 51.73
C ILE A 882 -0.64 67.97 51.07
N SER A 883 -1.46 67.50 50.12
CA SER A 883 -2.37 68.32 49.29
C SER A 883 -3.74 67.67 49.08
N ASN A 884 -4.72 68.39 48.51
CA ASN A 884 -6.01 67.79 48.16
C ASN A 884 -5.88 66.68 47.10
N THR A 885 -4.87 66.74 46.23
CA THR A 885 -4.59 65.66 45.26
C THR A 885 -4.10 64.41 45.99
N ALA A 886 -3.19 64.57 46.94
CA ALA A 886 -2.71 63.48 47.79
C ALA A 886 -3.85 62.82 48.59
N LEU A 887 -4.76 63.63 49.14
CA LEU A 887 -5.96 63.13 49.83
C LEU A 887 -6.92 62.41 48.88
N ASN A 888 -7.16 62.94 47.67
CA ASN A 888 -7.96 62.24 46.64
C ASN A 888 -7.33 60.89 46.24
N ASN A 889 -6.00 60.77 46.28
CA ASN A 889 -5.29 59.53 46.00
C ASN A 889 -5.31 58.56 47.20
N ALA A 890 -5.62 59.05 48.40
CA ALA A 890 -5.78 58.27 49.64
C ALA A 890 -7.26 58.02 50.02
N ASP A 891 -8.19 58.29 49.10
CA ASP A 891 -9.63 58.10 49.22
C ASP A 891 -10.06 56.97 48.29
N ASP A 892 -10.54 55.86 48.85
CA ASP A 892 -11.03 54.70 48.12
C ASP A 892 -12.54 54.71 47.85
N GLY A 893 -13.23 55.77 48.30
CA GLY A 893 -14.67 55.93 48.20
C GLY A 893 -15.46 55.16 49.27
N ASP A 894 -14.82 54.63 50.31
CA ASP A 894 -15.51 54.13 51.50
C ASP A 894 -16.23 55.29 52.23
N MET A 895 -17.39 55.02 52.81
CA MET A 895 -18.21 56.04 53.50
C MET A 895 -17.63 56.44 54.86
N ASP A 896 -16.71 55.65 55.40
CA ASP A 896 -16.02 55.92 56.67
C ASP A 896 -14.78 56.83 56.49
N ILE A 897 -14.47 57.25 55.25
CA ILE A 897 -13.54 58.34 54.94
C ILE A 897 -14.35 59.66 54.90
N HIS A 898 -14.37 60.38 56.01
CA HIS A 898 -15.23 61.57 56.20
C HIS A 898 -14.71 62.87 55.56
N TYR A 899 -14.05 62.72 54.41
CA TYR A 899 -13.70 63.82 53.52
C TYR A 899 -13.93 63.44 52.07
N SER A 900 -14.16 64.44 51.22
CA SER A 900 -14.27 64.22 49.78
C SER A 900 -13.57 65.33 48.99
N ILE A 901 -12.99 64.96 47.85
CA ILE A 901 -12.31 65.90 46.95
C ILE A 901 -13.14 66.07 45.66
N THR A 902 -13.79 67.23 45.49
CA THR A 902 -14.57 67.54 44.28
C THR A 902 -13.95 68.70 43.51
N GLY A 903 -13.48 68.42 42.30
CA GLY A 903 -12.85 69.42 41.42
C GLY A 903 -11.59 70.05 42.05
N GLY A 904 -10.84 69.25 42.82
CA GLY A 904 -9.65 69.69 43.58
C GLY A 904 -9.95 70.42 44.90
N ASN A 905 -11.22 70.54 45.31
CA ASN A 905 -11.62 71.17 46.57
C ASN A 905 -11.94 70.10 47.62
N LEU A 906 -11.36 70.23 48.81
CA LEU A 906 -11.65 69.39 49.97
C LEU A 906 -12.94 69.85 50.64
N SER A 907 -13.81 68.90 50.94
CA SER A 907 -14.97 69.07 51.82
C SER A 907 -14.88 68.05 52.95
N ILE A 908 -15.05 68.51 54.19
CA ILE A 908 -15.17 67.64 55.38
C ILE A 908 -16.64 67.48 55.73
N ASP A 909 -17.03 66.25 56.06
CA ASP A 909 -18.41 65.90 56.36
C ASP A 909 -18.94 66.58 57.62
N SER A 910 -20.27 66.69 57.67
CA SER A 910 -20.98 67.36 58.77
C SER A 910 -20.91 66.57 60.07
N GLY A 911 -19.97 66.91 60.93
CA GLY A 911 -19.76 66.28 62.23
C GLY A 911 -18.28 66.07 62.56
N TYR A 912 -17.41 66.11 61.54
CA TYR A 912 -16.01 65.74 61.66
C TYR A 912 -15.11 66.97 61.65
N LYS A 913 -14.17 67.01 62.59
CA LYS A 913 -13.20 68.09 62.74
C LYS A 913 -12.03 67.87 61.80
N LEU A 914 -11.51 68.95 61.23
CA LEU A 914 -10.28 68.92 60.43
C LEU A 914 -9.07 69.20 61.33
N LEU A 915 -8.16 68.24 61.48
CA LEU A 915 -6.93 68.41 62.25
C LEU A 915 -5.71 68.37 61.31
N VAL A 916 -4.96 69.47 61.21
CA VAL A 916 -3.60 69.42 60.61
C VAL A 916 -2.59 69.11 61.71
N TRP A 917 -1.85 68.02 61.54
CA TRP A 917 -0.99 67.40 62.55
C TRP A 917 0.24 68.24 62.93
N GLY A 918 0.69 68.07 64.18
CA GLY A 918 1.67 68.97 64.82
C GLY A 918 3.08 68.85 64.26
N GLY A 919 3.51 69.89 63.53
CA GLY A 919 4.82 69.96 62.86
C GLY A 919 4.72 69.90 61.34
N ASP A 920 3.58 69.46 60.82
CA ASP A 920 3.40 69.11 59.41
C ASP A 920 2.78 70.27 58.63
N THR A 921 2.87 70.24 57.30
CA THR A 921 2.31 71.29 56.45
C THR A 921 1.25 70.74 55.48
N PHE A 922 0.05 71.33 55.51
CA PHE A 922 -1.00 71.08 54.53
C PHE A 922 -1.05 72.19 53.47
N THR A 923 -0.94 71.83 52.19
CA THR A 923 -1.00 72.74 51.04
C THR A 923 -2.11 72.26 50.09
N PRO A 924 -3.39 72.57 50.37
CA PRO A 924 -4.54 71.97 49.70
C PRO A 924 -4.57 72.14 48.17
N GLY A 925 -4.08 73.27 47.64
CA GLY A 925 -4.09 73.55 46.19
C GLY A 925 -5.46 73.98 45.62
N GLY A 926 -6.57 73.51 46.20
CA GLY A 926 -7.93 74.04 45.99
C GLY A 926 -8.53 74.62 47.28
N ASN A 927 -9.85 74.85 47.28
CA ASN A 927 -10.54 75.31 48.49
C ASN A 927 -10.64 74.17 49.53
N VAL A 928 -10.79 74.55 50.80
CA VAL A 928 -11.12 73.65 51.91
C VAL A 928 -12.44 74.14 52.51
N THR A 929 -13.42 73.25 52.63
CA THR A 929 -14.74 73.51 53.21
C THR A 929 -14.94 72.60 54.41
N VAL A 930 -15.24 73.15 55.58
CA VAL A 930 -15.52 72.36 56.79
C VAL A 930 -16.96 72.65 57.22
N THR A 931 -17.85 71.70 56.98
CA THR A 931 -19.29 71.94 57.12
C THR A 931 -19.74 71.72 58.57
N SER A 932 -19.77 72.80 59.36
CA SER A 932 -20.31 72.86 60.74
C SER A 932 -19.53 72.16 61.86
N ALA A 933 -18.25 71.84 61.65
CA ALA A 933 -17.33 71.34 62.67
C ALA A 933 -16.04 72.20 62.75
N ASP A 934 -15.24 72.01 63.80
CA ASP A 934 -14.03 72.80 64.05
C ASP A 934 -12.88 72.44 63.07
N MET A 935 -11.98 73.41 62.84
CA MET A 935 -10.70 73.19 62.16
C MET A 935 -9.56 73.57 63.10
N GLN A 936 -8.64 72.64 63.33
CA GLN A 936 -7.49 72.82 64.21
C GLN A 936 -6.17 72.67 63.43
N ILE A 937 -5.32 73.69 63.54
CA ILE A 937 -3.93 73.63 63.09
C ILE A 937 -3.10 73.41 64.34
N ALA A 938 -2.54 72.21 64.50
CA ALA A 938 -1.83 71.82 65.72
C ALA A 938 -0.53 72.62 65.92
N THR A 939 0.07 72.51 67.11
CA THR A 939 1.26 73.30 67.45
C THR A 939 2.43 72.95 66.52
N GLY A 940 2.96 73.94 65.81
CA GLY A 940 4.04 73.78 64.83
C GLY A 940 3.58 73.44 63.41
N ALA A 941 2.29 73.19 63.19
CA ALA A 941 1.74 72.88 61.88
C ALA A 941 1.57 74.11 60.98
N GLY A 942 1.60 73.90 59.66
CA GLY A 942 1.41 74.92 58.63
C GLY A 942 0.18 74.64 57.75
N LEU A 943 -0.51 75.70 57.32
CA LEU A 943 -1.62 75.62 56.35
C LEU A 943 -1.46 76.70 55.28
N ASN A 944 -1.23 76.27 54.04
CA ASN A 944 -0.96 77.14 52.89
C ASN A 944 -2.20 77.29 51.98
N LEU A 945 -3.12 78.18 52.37
CA LEU A 945 -4.33 78.48 51.60
C LEU A 945 -4.11 79.56 50.54
N THR A 946 -4.64 79.33 49.33
CA THR A 946 -4.71 80.32 48.23
C THR A 946 -6.04 81.08 48.20
N THR A 947 -7.15 80.40 48.54
CA THR A 947 -8.48 80.96 48.79
C THR A 947 -9.18 80.19 49.91
N TYR A 948 -10.10 80.83 50.64
CA TYR A 948 -10.82 80.23 51.77
C TYR A 948 -12.23 80.79 51.93
N ASN A 949 -13.18 79.94 52.30
CA ASN A 949 -14.52 80.29 52.78
C ASN A 949 -14.74 79.62 54.14
N LEU A 950 -15.28 80.37 55.09
CA LEU A 950 -15.65 79.95 56.44
C LEU A 950 -17.19 79.90 56.54
#